data_AF-A0A524MDE5-F1
#
_entry.id   AF-A0A524MDE5-F1
#
_cell.length_a   1.000
_cell.length_b   1.000
_cell.length_c   1.000
_cell.angle_alpha   90.00
_cell.angle_beta   90.00
_cell.angle_gamma   90.00
#
_symmetry.space_group_name_H-M   'P 1'
#
loop_
_entity.id
_entity.type
_entity.pdbx_description
1 polymer ?
#
loop_
_entity_poly.entity_id
_entity_poly.type
_entity_poly.pdbx_seq_one_letter_code
_entity_poly.pdbx_strand_id
1 'polypeptide(L)'
;MSHYPDKQIVDVDPQTAALIAAEEHRQREKIILIPSESLTPKPVRDALGSVFTSVYAEGYPRKAMMTSTPDELAELDVQMASYRRYADRRFYKGTELADVVEALAARRAAECFATNEFAADRIFANVQALSGAAANLAVYEAFVSPGQTVMGMALTEGGHLTHGSQFNVTGKRYNIVSYAVNPRTGKLDYDVMRELAQKHRPKMIIGGFTSYPWQPDWQAFREIADSVGAILLADVAHTAGLIIGGQYPNPIGIADVVNFTTHKTLCGPRGAVILSTDPKIAAAIDSAIFPGQQGGPHVNKFASIAVALKLAQQPEYRDLQRRIVENARFLASALQAEGLTLAYGGTDTHLLLVDLRDIASETGFVMMGEIASRILDLAGIVCNKNTLPGDTSAADAHGIRLGTPWVTQRGMGKADMESLAGIIARVLRGIQPFSYQGLVSPLSRGKVRLSVLEKAKRDVRALVSRIDPTVHVSPATSEGSAWTILHLYGGRVRALLDEATPSDVCCLQQGDSLRTFLFDEVGELISEVAIGMLAEDDFLVLAPSDAGASVKQWLAGLADGYIMFDEDDVFRKVQGPAVVEVITEDEVPPIGHEWLSIPILSPGNGLSIADVFARSPERFHLNKPYFVAQSKLPMSRPMTEQPLLSWDDADTDLKRTVLRDAHAKLGARLVPFAGWEMPVWYSSALEEHRAVRKTAGLYDLGHMGVFQVSGPRATDFLNAVCSNYVAWLKNGQSQYAYLMDADGDVLDDIFIYRRDWNRYLVVVNAANESKDWEWLNGVNAAKYAIDRDIPGRRPSPVQIDDLKATRGVVDIALQGPASPAILAQLATPVQKRTLAALQRTEFCELDLEGRQMIVARTGYTGEEQGYEIYVSQSSVCWLWDRLLEAGEPYGLLPCGLASRDSTRTEAGLPLYGHELAGPYDMNPFEAGFGSYIKLHKPFFAGRDACIHDYVNQERSLVRFRVDAGSRRVQNEAAVLDRNGTVIGHVTSCVSLGELQVGLALVSKLNLPADTAIHLLNPSRGSQTAKASGDLQMGDRVPQAIPGTVLSRFMPRAVQPQGGEE
;
A
#
# COMPACT_ATOMS: atom_id res chain seq x y z
N MET A 1 -15.42 27.64 -41.11
CA MET A 1 -16.10 27.28 -39.86
C MET A 1 -15.57 25.92 -39.43
N SER A 2 -15.03 25.80 -38.22
CA SER A 2 -14.61 24.50 -37.69
C SER A 2 -15.85 23.63 -37.49
N HIS A 3 -15.76 22.33 -37.82
CA HIS A 3 -16.79 21.35 -37.45
C HIS A 3 -16.76 21.03 -35.95
N TYR A 4 -15.79 21.56 -35.20
CA TYR A 4 -15.71 21.43 -33.75
C TYR A 4 -16.41 22.60 -33.05
N PRO A 5 -17.12 22.34 -31.94
CA PRO A 5 -17.80 23.36 -31.17
C PRO A 5 -16.80 24.34 -30.53
N ASP A 6 -17.03 25.64 -30.73
CA ASP A 6 -16.35 26.72 -30.00
C ASP A 6 -17.08 26.96 -28.68
N LYS A 7 -16.86 26.06 -27.71
CA LYS A 7 -17.56 25.99 -26.42
C LYS A 7 -16.55 25.93 -25.28
N GLN A 8 -16.96 26.36 -24.09
CA GLN A 8 -16.14 26.20 -22.89
C GLN A 8 -16.17 24.74 -22.41
N ILE A 9 -15.16 24.31 -21.64
CA ILE A 9 -15.10 22.94 -21.12
C ILE A 9 -16.35 22.59 -20.29
N VAL A 10 -16.90 23.53 -19.53
CA VAL A 10 -18.11 23.30 -18.74
C VAL A 10 -19.34 22.94 -19.59
N ASP A 11 -19.40 23.43 -20.84
CA ASP A 11 -20.51 23.15 -21.77
C ASP A 11 -20.33 21.83 -22.53
N VAL A 12 -19.12 21.26 -22.54
CA VAL A 12 -18.75 20.04 -23.28
C VAL A 12 -18.56 18.85 -22.34
N ASP A 13 -17.89 19.08 -21.21
CA ASP A 13 -17.54 18.11 -20.17
C ASP A 13 -17.60 18.78 -18.77
N PRO A 14 -18.81 18.91 -18.19
CA PRO A 14 -18.99 19.50 -16.87
C PRO A 14 -18.32 18.70 -15.75
N GLN A 15 -18.09 17.38 -15.96
CA GLN A 15 -17.44 16.53 -14.96
C GLN A 15 -15.96 16.90 -14.83
N THR A 16 -15.23 17.03 -15.95
CA THR A 16 -13.84 17.48 -15.94
C THR A 16 -13.73 18.93 -15.44
N ALA A 17 -14.68 19.80 -15.78
CA ALA A 17 -14.73 21.17 -15.26
C ALA A 17 -14.86 21.21 -13.73
N ALA A 18 -15.71 20.37 -13.13
CA ALA A 18 -15.87 20.26 -11.69
C ALA A 18 -14.58 19.76 -11.00
N LEU A 19 -13.88 18.80 -11.60
CA LEU A 19 -12.59 18.30 -11.07
C LEU A 19 -11.51 19.38 -11.08
N ILE A 20 -11.44 20.19 -12.15
CA ILE A 20 -10.50 21.32 -12.21
C ILE A 20 -10.81 22.33 -11.10
N ALA A 21 -12.09 22.69 -10.91
CA ALA A 21 -12.50 23.61 -9.85
C ALA A 21 -12.19 23.06 -8.44
N ALA A 22 -12.40 21.76 -8.21
CA ALA A 22 -12.07 21.10 -6.95
C ALA A 22 -10.56 21.12 -6.65
N GLU A 23 -9.71 20.90 -7.67
CA GLU A 23 -8.26 20.98 -7.50
C GLU A 23 -7.78 22.42 -7.28
N GLU A 24 -8.35 23.42 -7.98
CA GLU A 24 -8.08 24.83 -7.71
C GLU A 24 -8.46 25.21 -6.27
N HIS A 25 -9.58 24.68 -5.77
CA HIS A 25 -10.00 24.86 -4.38
C HIS A 25 -9.01 24.20 -3.41
N ARG A 26 -8.60 22.94 -3.64
CA ARG A 26 -7.61 22.24 -2.80
C ARG A 26 -6.28 23.00 -2.72
N GLN A 27 -5.77 23.45 -3.87
CA GLN A 27 -4.53 24.23 -3.98
C GLN A 27 -4.59 25.56 -3.25
N ARG A 28 -5.77 26.18 -3.21
CA ARG A 28 -6.02 27.43 -2.48
C ARG A 28 -6.10 27.20 -0.97
N GLU A 29 -6.74 26.15 -0.51
CA GLU A 29 -7.00 25.94 0.93
C GLU A 29 -5.89 25.21 1.68
N LYS A 30 -5.06 24.41 1.00
CA LYS A 30 -3.96 23.68 1.64
C LYS A 30 -2.63 24.43 1.59
N ILE A 31 -1.76 24.14 2.56
CA ILE A 31 -0.35 24.55 2.58
C ILE A 31 0.47 23.44 1.91
N ILE A 32 0.98 23.69 0.71
CA ILE A 32 1.75 22.70 -0.06
C ILE A 32 3.24 22.90 0.21
N LEU A 33 3.89 21.87 0.76
CA LEU A 33 5.32 21.82 1.09
C LEU A 33 6.06 20.74 0.28
N ILE A 34 5.50 20.26 -0.83
CA ILE A 34 6.23 19.34 -1.72
C ILE A 34 7.32 20.15 -2.47
N PRO A 35 8.63 19.87 -2.30
CA PRO A 35 9.69 20.72 -2.87
C PRO A 35 9.79 20.71 -4.40
N SER A 36 9.17 19.74 -5.04
CA SER A 36 9.09 19.63 -6.50
C SER A 36 7.85 20.30 -7.09
N GLU A 37 6.96 20.84 -6.26
CA GLU A 37 5.75 21.54 -6.70
C GLU A 37 5.94 23.06 -6.62
N SER A 38 5.29 23.75 -7.56
CA SER A 38 5.23 25.20 -7.64
C SER A 38 3.95 25.62 -8.36
N LEU A 39 3.56 26.87 -8.18
CA LEU A 39 2.46 27.48 -8.92
C LEU A 39 2.95 27.90 -10.31
N THR A 40 2.38 27.30 -11.37
CA THR A 40 2.63 27.74 -12.75
C THR A 40 1.87 29.04 -13.05
N PRO A 41 2.56 30.15 -13.41
CA PRO A 41 1.91 31.43 -13.70
C PRO A 41 0.85 31.34 -14.80
N LYS A 42 -0.21 32.15 -14.70
CA LYS A 42 -1.30 32.16 -15.69
C LYS A 42 -0.82 32.35 -17.14
N PRO A 43 0.09 33.30 -17.48
CA PRO A 43 0.57 33.45 -18.85
C PRO A 43 1.28 32.20 -19.40
N VAL A 44 1.92 31.41 -18.52
CA VAL A 44 2.56 30.15 -18.88
C VAL A 44 1.51 29.08 -19.22
N ARG A 45 0.42 29.00 -18.44
CA ARG A 45 -0.73 28.11 -18.72
C ARG A 45 -1.47 28.51 -20.00
N ASP A 46 -1.67 29.80 -20.22
CA ASP A 46 -2.33 30.32 -21.43
C ASP A 46 -1.54 29.94 -22.69
N ALA A 47 -0.20 30.02 -22.66
CA ALA A 47 0.66 29.56 -23.75
C ALA A 47 0.62 28.03 -23.95
N LEU A 48 0.50 27.26 -22.86
CA LEU A 48 0.39 25.80 -22.92
C LEU A 48 -0.94 25.35 -23.56
N GLY A 49 -2.04 26.06 -23.28
CA GLY A 49 -3.37 25.81 -23.87
C GLY A 49 -3.58 26.42 -25.25
N SER A 50 -2.52 26.89 -25.92
CA SER A 50 -2.62 27.58 -27.20
C SER A 50 -2.74 26.64 -28.41
N VAL A 51 -3.06 27.22 -29.57
CA VAL A 51 -3.20 26.52 -30.87
C VAL A 51 -1.95 25.78 -31.33
N PHE A 52 -0.78 26.07 -30.75
CA PHE A 52 0.45 25.32 -31.02
C PHE A 52 0.35 23.83 -30.70
N THR A 53 -0.64 23.40 -29.91
CA THR A 53 -0.88 21.97 -29.63
C THR A 53 -1.20 21.16 -30.88
N SER A 54 -1.63 21.80 -31.98
CA SER A 54 -2.02 21.15 -33.23
C SER A 54 -0.88 21.08 -34.26
N VAL A 55 0.31 21.57 -33.93
CA VAL A 55 1.44 21.68 -34.88
C VAL A 55 2.40 20.50 -34.71
N TYR A 56 2.63 19.77 -35.79
CA TYR A 56 3.56 18.64 -35.84
C TYR A 56 4.89 19.09 -36.48
N ALA A 57 5.96 19.16 -35.70
CA ALA A 57 7.22 19.81 -36.11
C ALA A 57 8.47 18.93 -35.89
N GLU A 58 8.48 17.69 -36.39
CA GLU A 58 9.66 16.82 -36.29
C GLU A 58 10.92 17.43 -36.93
N GLY A 59 12.06 17.31 -36.25
CA GLY A 59 13.33 17.96 -36.60
C GLY A 59 13.64 19.16 -35.70
N TYR A 60 14.49 20.08 -36.20
CA TYR A 60 14.98 21.24 -35.45
C TYR A 60 14.96 22.52 -36.30
N PRO A 61 14.89 23.71 -35.67
CA PRO A 61 15.11 24.98 -36.36
C PRO A 61 16.49 25.06 -37.03
N ARG A 62 16.67 26.02 -37.92
CA ARG A 62 18.00 26.32 -38.49
C ARG A 62 18.95 26.79 -37.37
N LYS A 63 20.19 26.31 -37.38
CA LYS A 63 21.20 26.62 -36.36
C LYS A 63 21.39 28.12 -36.12
N ALA A 64 21.34 28.93 -37.18
CA ALA A 64 21.48 30.39 -37.07
C ALA A 64 20.38 31.03 -36.19
N MET A 65 19.16 30.50 -36.21
CA MET A 65 18.05 31.00 -35.39
C MET A 65 18.29 30.75 -33.90
N MET A 66 19.00 29.67 -33.55
CA MET A 66 19.28 29.30 -32.16
C MET A 66 20.24 30.28 -31.48
N THR A 67 20.99 31.06 -32.25
CA THR A 67 21.91 32.11 -31.77
C THR A 67 21.36 33.52 -31.96
N SER A 68 20.24 33.69 -32.67
CA SER A 68 19.58 34.98 -32.85
C SER A 68 19.02 35.53 -31.54
N THR A 69 19.02 36.84 -31.41
CA THR A 69 18.43 37.52 -30.25
C THR A 69 16.89 37.43 -30.29
N PRO A 70 16.21 37.59 -29.15
CA PRO A 70 14.75 37.63 -29.12
C PRO A 70 14.13 38.69 -30.05
N ASP A 71 14.78 39.85 -30.22
CA ASP A 71 14.31 40.92 -31.09
C ASP A 71 14.43 40.53 -32.57
N GLU A 72 15.56 39.93 -32.97
CA GLU A 72 15.73 39.38 -34.33
C GLU A 72 14.73 38.27 -34.65
N LEU A 73 14.40 37.42 -33.67
CA LEU A 73 13.39 36.37 -33.82
C LEU A 73 11.96 36.93 -33.91
N ALA A 74 11.70 38.11 -33.30
CA ALA A 74 10.41 38.78 -33.33
C ALA A 74 10.09 39.45 -34.68
N GLU A 75 11.11 39.70 -35.52
CA GLU A 75 10.96 40.19 -36.90
C GLU A 75 10.39 39.12 -37.83
N LEU A 76 9.11 38.79 -37.63
CA LEU A 76 8.45 37.65 -38.29
C LEU A 76 8.53 37.75 -39.82
N ASP A 77 8.37 38.92 -40.42
CA ASP A 77 8.46 39.08 -41.87
C ASP A 77 9.83 38.67 -42.42
N VAL A 78 10.91 39.00 -41.70
CA VAL A 78 12.28 38.58 -42.03
C VAL A 78 12.42 37.07 -41.87
N GLN A 79 11.90 36.51 -40.77
CA GLN A 79 11.94 35.07 -40.53
C GLN A 79 11.17 34.29 -41.61
N MET A 80 9.99 34.78 -42.01
CA MET A 80 9.16 34.19 -43.06
C MET A 80 9.84 34.27 -44.43
N ALA A 81 10.42 35.42 -44.77
CA ALA A 81 11.17 35.59 -46.02
C ALA A 81 12.37 34.63 -46.09
N SER A 82 13.12 34.50 -44.99
CA SER A 82 14.25 33.59 -44.87
C SER A 82 13.81 32.12 -44.95
N TYR A 83 12.74 31.75 -44.26
CA TYR A 83 12.17 30.41 -44.29
C TYR A 83 11.72 30.02 -45.72
N ARG A 84 10.99 30.89 -46.42
CA ARG A 84 10.57 30.66 -47.82
C ARG A 84 11.76 30.48 -48.77
N ARG A 85 12.87 31.19 -48.52
CA ARG A 85 14.05 31.15 -49.40
C ARG A 85 14.91 29.91 -49.19
N TYR A 86 15.13 29.51 -47.94
CA TYR A 86 16.14 28.52 -47.57
C TYR A 86 15.58 27.22 -47.01
N ALA A 87 14.25 27.13 -46.84
CA ALA A 87 13.56 26.03 -46.15
C ALA A 87 14.07 25.78 -44.71
N ASP A 88 13.54 24.76 -44.05
CA ASP A 88 13.95 24.32 -42.71
C ASP A 88 14.50 22.89 -42.71
N ARG A 89 14.99 22.44 -41.55
CA ARG A 89 15.47 21.07 -41.32
C ARG A 89 14.35 20.15 -40.79
N ARG A 90 13.09 20.61 -40.82
CA ARG A 90 11.94 19.83 -40.34
C ARG A 90 11.48 18.83 -41.40
N PHE A 91 10.93 17.72 -40.93
CA PHE A 91 10.37 16.66 -41.77
C PHE A 91 9.01 17.07 -42.37
N TYR A 92 8.27 17.92 -41.67
CA TYR A 92 7.00 18.49 -42.10
C TYR A 92 7.17 19.95 -42.50
N LYS A 93 6.15 20.53 -43.15
CA LYS A 93 6.11 21.95 -43.58
C LYS A 93 4.90 22.64 -42.95
N GLY A 94 4.88 23.98 -42.97
CA GLY A 94 3.94 24.78 -42.17
C GLY A 94 4.41 24.99 -40.72
N THR A 95 5.72 24.87 -40.50
CA THR A 95 6.41 24.86 -39.20
C THR A 95 7.15 26.17 -38.91
N GLU A 96 6.99 27.18 -39.76
CA GLU A 96 7.73 28.44 -39.68
C GLU A 96 7.59 29.16 -38.31
N LEU A 97 6.40 29.14 -37.70
CA LEU A 97 6.18 29.71 -36.38
C LEU A 97 6.64 28.78 -35.25
N ALA A 98 6.65 27.46 -35.48
CA ALA A 98 7.21 26.49 -34.54
C ALA A 98 8.73 26.66 -34.42
N ASP A 99 9.41 26.95 -35.54
CA ASP A 99 10.84 27.24 -35.56
C ASP A 99 11.18 28.51 -34.75
N VAL A 100 10.40 29.58 -34.93
CA VAL A 100 10.60 30.83 -34.19
C VAL A 100 10.40 30.62 -32.68
N VAL A 101 9.31 29.97 -32.27
CA VAL A 101 9.00 29.80 -30.85
C VAL A 101 9.96 28.82 -30.15
N GLU A 102 10.43 27.78 -30.84
CA GLU A 102 11.44 26.87 -30.32
C GLU A 102 12.80 27.57 -30.16
N ALA A 103 13.24 28.31 -31.17
CA ALA A 103 14.47 29.10 -31.09
C ALA A 103 14.39 30.15 -29.99
N LEU A 104 13.24 30.80 -29.81
CA LEU A 104 13.02 31.78 -28.76
C LEU A 104 13.10 31.15 -27.36
N ALA A 105 12.52 29.96 -27.17
CA ALA A 105 12.60 29.22 -25.91
C ALA A 105 14.05 28.83 -25.59
N ALA A 106 14.76 28.28 -26.57
CA ALA A 106 16.16 27.88 -26.44
C ALA A 106 17.07 29.08 -26.14
N ARG A 107 16.87 30.20 -26.84
CA ARG A 107 17.64 31.42 -26.63
C ARG A 107 17.45 31.98 -25.23
N ARG A 108 16.21 32.08 -24.76
CA ARG A 108 15.92 32.53 -23.39
C ARG A 108 16.51 31.60 -22.33
N ALA A 109 16.57 30.29 -22.59
CA ALA A 109 17.19 29.33 -21.67
C ALA A 109 18.70 29.61 -21.56
N ALA A 110 19.38 29.79 -22.69
CA ALA A 110 20.78 30.16 -22.74
C ALA A 110 21.05 31.51 -22.02
N GLU A 111 20.21 32.52 -22.23
CA GLU A 111 20.32 33.83 -21.56
C GLU A 111 20.15 33.73 -20.04
N CYS A 112 19.22 32.90 -19.55
CA CYS A 112 18.99 32.72 -18.12
C CYS A 112 20.16 32.02 -17.40
N PHE A 113 20.93 31.19 -18.12
CA PHE A 113 22.02 30.39 -17.58
C PHE A 113 23.41 30.95 -17.90
N ALA A 114 23.50 32.01 -18.69
CA ALA A 114 24.75 32.68 -19.01
C ALA A 114 25.48 33.16 -17.75
N THR A 115 26.81 33.10 -17.79
CA THR A 115 27.71 33.61 -16.73
C THR A 115 28.60 34.72 -17.30
N ASN A 116 29.44 35.31 -16.45
CA ASN A 116 30.43 36.29 -16.91
C ASN A 116 31.45 35.65 -17.88
N GLU A 117 31.72 34.36 -17.73
CA GLU A 117 32.68 33.57 -18.49
C GLU A 117 32.06 32.92 -19.74
N PHE A 118 30.77 32.60 -19.70
CA PHE A 118 30.03 31.95 -20.80
C PHE A 118 28.81 32.78 -21.20
N ALA A 119 28.97 33.51 -22.31
CA ALA A 119 27.89 34.25 -22.94
C ALA A 119 26.83 33.31 -23.56
N ALA A 120 25.59 33.79 -23.65
CA ALA A 120 24.43 33.01 -24.08
C ALA A 120 24.54 32.44 -25.51
N ASP A 121 25.29 33.09 -26.41
CA ASP A 121 25.55 32.60 -27.76
C ASP A 121 26.49 31.37 -27.81
N ARG A 122 27.16 31.06 -26.69
CA ARG A 122 28.01 29.87 -26.52
C ARG A 122 27.33 28.75 -25.74
N ILE A 123 26.04 28.89 -25.42
CA ILE A 123 25.24 27.89 -24.70
C ILE A 123 24.22 27.32 -25.68
N PHE A 124 24.33 26.03 -25.97
CA PHE A 124 23.41 25.30 -26.84
C PHE A 124 22.30 24.70 -26.01
N ALA A 125 21.05 24.96 -26.37
CA ALA A 125 19.88 24.52 -25.63
C ALA A 125 18.94 23.66 -26.48
N ASN A 126 18.59 22.49 -25.97
CA ASN A 126 17.50 21.67 -26.48
C ASN A 126 16.30 21.75 -25.53
N VAL A 127 15.15 22.18 -26.05
CA VAL A 127 13.90 22.37 -25.28
C VAL A 127 12.86 21.27 -25.56
N GLN A 128 13.21 20.26 -26.35
CA GLN A 128 12.26 19.28 -26.87
C GLN A 128 11.93 18.14 -25.91
N ALA A 129 12.84 17.80 -24.98
CA ALA A 129 12.65 16.70 -24.04
C ALA A 129 11.30 16.79 -23.29
N LEU A 130 10.51 15.72 -23.29
CA LEU A 130 9.13 15.73 -22.77
C LEU A 130 9.06 16.01 -21.27
N SER A 131 10.03 15.52 -20.50
CA SER A 131 10.17 15.75 -19.07
C SER A 131 11.59 15.38 -18.61
N GLY A 132 11.91 15.56 -17.33
CA GLY A 132 13.27 15.34 -16.81
C GLY A 132 13.77 13.91 -16.98
N ALA A 133 12.88 12.91 -16.85
CA ALA A 133 13.24 11.52 -17.07
C ALA A 133 13.62 11.23 -18.53
N ALA A 134 12.84 11.75 -19.49
CA ALA A 134 13.14 11.65 -20.91
C ALA A 134 14.44 12.39 -21.26
N ALA A 135 14.68 13.55 -20.65
CA ALA A 135 15.92 14.30 -20.82
C ALA A 135 17.14 13.49 -20.35
N ASN A 136 17.09 12.91 -19.15
CA ASN A 136 18.17 12.05 -18.66
C ASN A 136 18.38 10.86 -19.62
N LEU A 137 17.31 10.15 -20.01
CA LEU A 137 17.43 9.01 -20.93
C LEU A 137 18.06 9.39 -22.28
N ALA A 138 17.80 10.57 -22.82
CA ALA A 138 18.47 11.05 -24.02
C ALA A 138 19.98 11.26 -23.81
N VAL A 139 20.39 11.72 -22.62
CA VAL A 139 21.83 11.82 -22.27
C VAL A 139 22.47 10.43 -22.16
N TYR A 140 21.79 9.44 -21.56
CA TYR A 140 22.27 8.06 -21.56
C TYR A 140 22.41 7.52 -22.98
N GLU A 141 21.41 7.71 -23.85
CA GLU A 141 21.49 7.28 -25.25
C GLU A 141 22.64 7.94 -26.02
N ALA A 142 22.88 9.22 -25.77
CA ALA A 142 23.96 9.95 -26.43
C ALA A 142 25.36 9.47 -26.04
N PHE A 143 25.57 9.03 -24.79
CA PHE A 143 26.93 8.87 -24.24
C PHE A 143 27.23 7.53 -23.56
N VAL A 144 26.23 6.69 -23.29
CA VAL A 144 26.39 5.46 -22.50
C VAL A 144 25.73 4.26 -23.21
N SER A 145 26.53 3.28 -23.58
CA SER A 145 26.02 2.01 -24.11
C SER A 145 25.54 1.09 -22.98
N PRO A 146 24.51 0.24 -23.20
CA PRO A 146 24.06 -0.74 -22.21
C PRO A 146 25.22 -1.58 -21.65
N GLY A 147 25.18 -1.84 -20.34
CA GLY A 147 26.23 -2.54 -19.59
C GLY A 147 27.42 -1.66 -19.16
N GLN A 148 27.59 -0.45 -19.70
CA GLN A 148 28.64 0.46 -19.23
C GLN A 148 28.33 1.03 -17.84
N THR A 149 29.39 1.45 -17.15
CA THR A 149 29.28 1.97 -15.77
C THR A 149 28.81 3.42 -15.75
N VAL A 150 27.83 3.72 -14.91
CA VAL A 150 27.37 5.08 -14.58
C VAL A 150 27.43 5.28 -13.07
N MET A 151 27.88 6.46 -12.65
CA MET A 151 27.97 6.82 -11.24
C MET A 151 26.97 7.92 -10.88
N GLY A 152 26.13 7.69 -9.87
CA GLY A 152 25.08 8.63 -9.44
C GLY A 152 24.82 8.54 -7.94
N MET A 153 24.06 9.48 -7.37
CA MET A 153 23.73 9.42 -5.95
C MET A 153 22.78 8.25 -5.65
N ALA A 154 22.98 7.55 -4.54
CA ALA A 154 22.07 6.52 -4.07
C ALA A 154 20.64 7.07 -3.89
N LEU A 155 19.62 6.31 -4.32
CA LEU A 155 18.21 6.72 -4.20
C LEU A 155 17.79 6.95 -2.74
N THR A 156 18.23 6.07 -1.84
CA THR A 156 17.92 6.14 -0.40
C THR A 156 18.48 7.39 0.26
N GLU A 157 19.52 7.99 -0.31
CA GLU A 157 20.22 9.15 0.24
C GLU A 157 19.93 10.46 -0.51
N GLY A 158 18.95 10.46 -1.43
CA GLY A 158 18.48 11.67 -2.09
C GLY A 158 18.74 11.77 -3.59
N GLY A 159 19.27 10.72 -4.21
CA GLY A 159 19.33 10.56 -5.67
C GLY A 159 17.95 10.48 -6.32
N HIS A 160 17.90 10.53 -7.65
CA HIS A 160 16.65 10.38 -8.41
C HIS A 160 16.56 8.98 -9.04
N LEU A 161 15.34 8.51 -9.32
CA LEU A 161 15.09 7.21 -9.97
C LEU A 161 15.89 7.02 -11.27
N THR A 162 16.06 8.08 -12.07
CA THR A 162 16.78 8.04 -13.36
C THR A 162 18.30 8.16 -13.24
N HIS A 163 18.84 8.17 -12.02
CA HIS A 163 20.29 8.17 -11.77
C HIS A 163 20.83 6.76 -11.53
N GLY A 164 20.06 5.72 -11.91
CA GLY A 164 20.47 4.32 -11.82
C GLY A 164 19.71 3.47 -10.81
N SER A 165 18.49 3.85 -10.41
CA SER A 165 17.68 2.99 -9.54
C SER A 165 17.35 1.66 -10.24
N GLN A 166 17.47 0.53 -9.52
CA GLN A 166 17.13 -0.82 -10.01
C GLN A 166 15.66 -0.95 -10.47
N PHE A 167 14.79 -0.06 -9.99
CA PHE A 167 13.38 -0.02 -10.39
C PHE A 167 13.17 0.71 -11.73
N ASN A 168 14.11 1.57 -12.13
CA ASN A 168 14.08 2.32 -13.37
C ASN A 168 14.86 1.59 -14.48
N VAL A 169 14.56 1.91 -15.74
CA VAL A 169 15.28 1.35 -16.90
C VAL A 169 16.79 1.63 -16.84
N THR A 170 17.20 2.74 -16.24
CA THR A 170 18.62 3.09 -16.06
C THR A 170 19.35 2.09 -15.17
N GLY A 171 18.79 1.70 -14.01
CA GLY A 171 19.41 0.66 -13.17
C GLY A 171 19.28 -0.76 -13.72
N LYS A 172 18.37 -1.00 -14.67
CA LYS A 172 18.22 -2.31 -15.34
C LYS A 172 19.18 -2.48 -16.53
N ARG A 173 19.56 -1.40 -17.22
CA ARG A 173 20.34 -1.45 -18.46
C ARG A 173 21.83 -1.17 -18.28
N TYR A 174 22.21 -0.45 -17.23
CA TYR A 174 23.59 0.01 -17.01
C TYR A 174 24.16 -0.55 -15.71
N ASN A 175 25.48 -0.62 -15.61
CA ASN A 175 26.15 -0.99 -14.37
C ASN A 175 26.22 0.24 -13.46
N ILE A 176 25.45 0.27 -12.38
CA ILE A 176 25.33 1.46 -11.53
C ILE A 176 26.27 1.36 -10.33
N VAL A 177 27.04 2.41 -10.12
CA VAL A 177 27.83 2.63 -8.91
C VAL A 177 27.26 3.85 -8.19
N SER A 178 26.92 3.71 -6.91
CA SER A 178 26.32 4.81 -6.17
C SER A 178 27.30 5.47 -5.23
N TYR A 179 27.30 6.81 -5.19
CA TYR A 179 27.88 7.59 -4.11
C TYR A 179 26.79 8.03 -3.12
N ALA A 180 27.22 8.41 -1.92
CA ALA A 180 26.39 8.64 -0.75
C ALA A 180 26.84 9.93 -0.03
N VAL A 181 26.07 10.37 0.96
CA VAL A 181 26.52 11.40 1.90
C VAL A 181 27.43 10.79 2.97
N ASN A 182 28.29 11.61 3.55
CA ASN A 182 29.00 11.24 4.76
C ASN A 182 28.00 11.13 5.91
N PRO A 183 27.88 9.98 6.60
CA PRO A 183 26.84 9.75 7.59
C PRO A 183 26.97 10.63 8.84
N ARG A 184 28.14 11.25 9.07
CA ARG A 184 28.36 12.16 10.20
C ARG A 184 27.99 13.61 9.89
N THR A 185 28.20 14.04 8.65
CA THR A 185 28.01 15.45 8.27
C THR A 185 26.74 15.68 7.45
N GLY A 186 26.16 14.63 6.87
CA GLY A 186 25.03 14.74 5.95
C GLY A 186 25.38 15.46 4.63
N LYS A 187 26.68 15.59 4.30
CA LYS A 187 27.14 16.24 3.06
C LYS A 187 27.84 15.23 2.15
N LEU A 188 27.89 15.52 0.85
CA LEU A 188 28.62 14.69 -0.12
C LEU A 188 30.08 14.50 0.29
N ASP A 189 30.58 13.27 0.16
CA ASP A 189 31.97 12.90 0.42
C ASP A 189 32.75 12.81 -0.89
N TYR A 190 33.35 13.93 -1.29
CA TYR A 190 34.06 14.04 -2.58
C TYR A 190 35.29 13.14 -2.67
N ASP A 191 35.91 12.78 -1.54
CA ASP A 191 37.06 11.88 -1.51
C ASP A 191 36.62 10.44 -1.81
N VAL A 192 35.56 9.97 -1.15
CA VAL A 192 34.96 8.66 -1.45
C VAL A 192 34.45 8.61 -2.90
N MET A 193 33.82 9.69 -3.39
CA MET A 193 33.40 9.78 -4.78
C MET A 193 34.59 9.65 -5.75
N ARG A 194 35.74 10.26 -5.43
CA ARG A 194 36.96 10.17 -6.24
C ARG A 194 37.51 8.75 -6.27
N GLU A 195 37.56 8.08 -5.12
CA GLU A 195 37.99 6.67 -5.02
C GLU A 195 37.08 5.74 -5.84
N LEU A 196 35.75 5.90 -5.71
CA LEU A 196 34.77 5.14 -6.48
C LEU A 196 34.94 5.36 -7.99
N ALA A 197 35.10 6.61 -8.43
CA ALA A 197 35.31 6.93 -9.83
C ALA A 197 36.58 6.24 -10.36
N GLN A 198 37.71 6.38 -9.67
CA GLN A 198 38.99 5.78 -10.08
C GLN A 198 38.93 4.25 -10.17
N LYS A 199 38.25 3.62 -9.21
CA LYS A 199 38.07 2.17 -9.12
C LYS A 199 37.16 1.64 -10.24
N HIS A 200 36.03 2.29 -10.48
CA HIS A 200 34.98 1.76 -11.36
C HIS A 200 34.97 2.35 -12.78
N ARG A 201 35.76 3.41 -13.02
CA ARG A 201 35.93 4.10 -14.30
C ARG A 201 34.60 4.35 -15.02
N PRO A 202 33.65 5.07 -14.40
CA PRO A 202 32.33 5.33 -14.99
C PRO A 202 32.46 6.11 -16.30
N LYS A 203 31.55 5.86 -17.25
CA LYS A 203 31.43 6.64 -18.49
C LYS A 203 30.73 7.98 -18.28
N MET A 204 29.88 8.03 -17.27
CA MET A 204 29.15 9.24 -16.89
C MET A 204 29.06 9.32 -15.37
N ILE A 205 29.28 10.52 -14.85
CA ILE A 205 29.06 10.87 -13.44
C ILE A 205 27.91 11.87 -13.41
N ILE A 206 26.90 11.58 -12.60
CA ILE A 206 25.71 12.42 -12.45
C ILE A 206 25.81 13.17 -11.12
N GLY A 207 25.85 14.50 -11.17
CA GLY A 207 25.65 15.38 -10.04
C GLY A 207 24.23 15.95 -10.09
N GLY A 208 23.31 15.38 -9.30
CA GLY A 208 21.92 15.82 -9.30
C GLY A 208 21.12 15.16 -8.20
N PHE A 209 20.20 15.92 -7.61
CA PHE A 209 19.61 15.55 -6.33
C PHE A 209 18.11 15.85 -6.28
N THR A 210 17.37 14.93 -5.69
CA THR A 210 15.93 15.03 -5.44
C THR A 210 15.63 15.40 -3.97
N SER A 211 16.41 14.85 -3.04
CA SER A 211 16.19 15.01 -1.60
C SER A 211 17.50 15.24 -0.83
N TYR A 212 18.32 16.18 -1.32
CA TYR A 212 19.56 16.62 -0.69
C TYR A 212 19.49 18.13 -0.44
N PRO A 213 19.61 18.61 0.82
CA PRO A 213 19.34 20.00 1.18
C PRO A 213 20.55 20.94 1.04
N TRP A 214 21.67 20.46 0.49
CA TRP A 214 22.92 21.23 0.39
C TRP A 214 23.32 21.52 -1.06
N GLN A 215 24.00 22.64 -1.27
CA GLN A 215 24.63 22.99 -2.55
C GLN A 215 25.88 22.11 -2.81
N PRO A 216 26.10 21.65 -4.05
CA PRO A 216 27.28 20.88 -4.44
C PRO A 216 28.44 21.81 -4.80
N ASP A 217 29.65 21.30 -4.64
CA ASP A 217 30.85 21.80 -5.29
C ASP A 217 30.98 21.23 -6.70
N TRP A 218 30.61 22.03 -7.71
CA TRP A 218 30.73 21.62 -9.12
C TRP A 218 32.17 21.44 -9.59
N GLN A 219 33.12 22.16 -9.01
CA GLN A 219 34.53 22.05 -9.37
C GLN A 219 35.10 20.70 -8.92
N ALA A 220 34.74 20.26 -7.71
CA ALA A 220 35.08 18.93 -7.23
C ALA A 220 34.50 17.83 -8.13
N PHE A 221 33.24 17.97 -8.57
CA PHE A 221 32.63 17.04 -9.54
C PHE A 221 33.41 17.00 -10.88
N ARG A 222 33.82 18.16 -11.39
CA ARG A 222 34.61 18.27 -12.64
C ARG A 222 35.95 17.54 -12.52
N GLU A 223 36.69 17.81 -11.45
CA GLU A 223 37.99 17.18 -11.19
C GLU A 223 37.87 15.65 -11.11
N ILE A 224 36.83 15.15 -10.44
CA ILE A 224 36.56 13.72 -10.35
C ILE A 224 36.25 13.14 -11.74
N ALA A 225 35.39 13.78 -12.52
CA ALA A 225 35.04 13.33 -13.87
C ALA A 225 36.27 13.32 -14.81
N ASP A 226 37.10 14.35 -14.76
CA ASP A 226 38.33 14.46 -15.55
C ASP A 226 39.35 13.38 -15.21
N SER A 227 39.45 13.00 -13.93
CA SER A 227 40.39 11.96 -13.48
C SER A 227 40.16 10.59 -14.13
N VAL A 228 38.96 10.36 -14.68
CA VAL A 228 38.57 9.11 -15.33
C VAL A 228 38.04 9.28 -16.76
N GLY A 229 37.96 10.52 -17.26
CA GLY A 229 37.43 10.84 -18.58
C GLY A 229 35.93 10.58 -18.74
N ALA A 230 35.15 10.82 -17.68
CA ALA A 230 33.70 10.65 -17.68
C ALA A 230 32.97 11.92 -18.17
N ILE A 231 31.80 11.75 -18.77
CA ILE A 231 30.83 12.84 -18.98
C ILE A 231 30.29 13.28 -17.63
N LEU A 232 30.36 14.57 -17.31
CA LEU A 232 29.70 15.15 -16.15
C LEU A 232 28.30 15.66 -16.53
N LEU A 233 27.26 14.97 -16.04
CA LEU A 233 25.87 15.41 -16.12
C LEU A 233 25.47 16.13 -14.83
N ALA A 234 25.22 17.43 -14.91
CA ALA A 234 24.59 18.20 -13.84
C ALA A 234 23.06 18.19 -14.02
N ASP A 235 22.35 17.36 -13.26
CA ASP A 235 20.88 17.36 -13.22
C ASP A 235 20.39 18.31 -12.13
N VAL A 236 20.11 19.55 -12.54
CA VAL A 236 19.67 20.66 -11.69
C VAL A 236 18.16 20.86 -11.73
N ALA A 237 17.40 19.78 -11.97
CA ALA A 237 15.95 19.82 -12.09
C ALA A 237 15.23 20.53 -10.93
N HIS A 238 15.69 20.29 -9.70
CA HIS A 238 15.13 20.92 -8.50
C HIS A 238 15.55 22.37 -8.32
N THR A 239 16.71 22.78 -8.84
CA THR A 239 17.40 24.02 -8.46
C THR A 239 17.59 24.99 -9.61
N ALA A 240 17.08 24.68 -10.81
CA ALA A 240 17.18 25.56 -11.98
C ALA A 240 16.68 26.99 -11.73
N GLY A 241 15.55 27.15 -11.03
CA GLY A 241 15.08 28.49 -10.65
C GLY A 241 16.06 29.20 -9.72
N LEU A 242 16.61 28.49 -8.73
CA LEU A 242 17.60 29.03 -7.80
C LEU A 242 18.90 29.44 -8.51
N ILE A 243 19.34 28.69 -9.52
CA ILE A 243 20.51 29.04 -10.34
C ILE A 243 20.26 30.37 -11.07
N ILE A 244 19.13 30.50 -11.77
CA ILE A 244 18.77 31.74 -12.49
C ILE A 244 18.59 32.91 -11.53
N GLY A 245 18.07 32.64 -10.33
CA GLY A 245 17.92 33.59 -9.23
C GLY A 245 19.23 33.96 -8.50
N GLY A 246 20.36 33.32 -8.84
CA GLY A 246 21.66 33.55 -8.22
C GLY A 246 21.80 33.00 -6.79
N GLN A 247 20.95 32.05 -6.39
CA GLN A 247 20.93 31.46 -5.05
C GLN A 247 21.59 30.07 -4.97
N TYR A 248 21.98 29.51 -6.11
CA TYR A 248 22.58 28.18 -6.23
C TYR A 248 23.71 28.21 -7.29
N PRO A 249 24.81 27.47 -7.10
CA PRO A 249 25.96 27.54 -8.01
C PRO A 249 25.59 27.06 -9.42
N ASN A 250 25.99 27.84 -10.43
CA ASN A 250 25.72 27.56 -11.83
C ASN A 250 26.76 26.58 -12.41
N PRO A 251 26.36 25.41 -12.95
CA PRO A 251 27.30 24.42 -13.50
C PRO A 251 27.74 24.70 -14.95
N ILE A 252 27.25 25.76 -15.60
CA ILE A 252 27.62 26.10 -16.99
C ILE A 252 29.11 26.38 -17.11
N GLY A 253 29.75 25.76 -18.11
CA GLY A 253 31.19 25.83 -18.32
C GLY A 253 32.01 24.86 -17.46
N ILE A 254 31.36 24.15 -16.53
CA ILE A 254 31.96 23.12 -15.69
C ILE A 254 31.45 21.75 -16.10
N ALA A 255 30.12 21.54 -16.08
CA ALA A 255 29.50 20.30 -16.53
C ALA A 255 29.47 20.20 -18.06
N ASP A 256 29.63 18.97 -18.57
CA ASP A 256 29.52 18.69 -20.01
C ASP A 256 28.08 18.84 -20.49
N VAL A 257 27.13 18.42 -19.63
CA VAL A 257 25.69 18.48 -19.86
C VAL A 257 25.01 19.03 -18.62
N VAL A 258 24.14 20.03 -18.79
CA VAL A 258 23.27 20.54 -17.72
C VAL A 258 21.82 20.24 -18.10
N ASN A 259 21.12 19.46 -17.30
CA ASN A 259 19.71 19.13 -17.50
C ASN A 259 18.86 19.75 -16.40
N PHE A 260 17.68 20.26 -16.74
CA PHE A 260 16.69 20.63 -15.74
C PHE A 260 15.24 20.47 -16.20
N THR A 261 14.37 20.19 -15.25
CA THR A 261 12.92 20.28 -15.44
C THR A 261 12.41 21.71 -15.33
N THR A 262 11.37 22.03 -16.08
CA THR A 262 10.86 23.40 -16.17
C THR A 262 9.77 23.77 -15.15
N HIS A 263 9.28 22.84 -14.33
CA HIS A 263 8.08 23.02 -13.48
C HIS A 263 8.34 23.13 -11.96
N LYS A 264 9.57 22.90 -11.49
CA LYS A 264 9.90 22.92 -10.06
C LYS A 264 10.16 24.37 -9.60
N THR A 265 11.34 24.67 -9.05
CA THR A 265 11.72 26.06 -8.70
C THR A 265 11.71 27.03 -9.88
N LEU A 266 11.74 26.53 -11.13
CA LEU A 266 11.56 27.37 -12.33
C LEU A 266 10.13 27.93 -12.47
N CYS A 267 9.13 27.26 -11.92
CA CYS A 267 7.71 27.63 -11.99
C CYS A 267 7.11 27.68 -13.41
N GLY A 268 7.72 27.00 -14.37
CA GLY A 268 7.21 26.86 -15.75
C GLY A 268 6.27 25.67 -15.96
N PRO A 269 6.03 25.25 -17.22
CA PRO A 269 5.21 24.08 -17.52
C PRO A 269 5.95 22.78 -17.23
N ARG A 270 5.25 21.64 -17.27
CA ARG A 270 5.90 20.32 -17.28
C ARG A 270 6.69 20.14 -18.59
N GLY A 271 7.97 19.83 -18.46
CA GLY A 271 8.96 19.84 -19.54
C GLY A 271 10.37 19.74 -19.00
N ALA A 272 11.36 19.69 -19.89
CA ALA A 272 12.77 19.73 -19.56
C ALA A 272 13.58 20.45 -20.65
N VAL A 273 14.75 20.94 -20.26
CA VAL A 273 15.74 21.59 -21.12
C VAL A 273 17.10 20.97 -20.85
N ILE A 274 17.85 20.71 -21.92
CA ILE A 274 19.23 20.23 -21.85
C ILE A 274 20.13 21.28 -22.45
N LEU A 275 21.16 21.69 -21.71
CA LEU A 275 22.16 22.66 -22.09
C LEU A 275 23.53 22.01 -22.23
N SER A 276 24.35 22.51 -23.14
CA SER A 276 25.78 22.23 -23.20
C SER A 276 26.54 23.45 -23.75
N THR A 277 27.81 23.57 -23.37
CA THR A 277 28.74 24.56 -23.95
C THR A 277 29.61 23.95 -25.07
N ASP A 278 29.50 22.64 -25.32
CA ASP A 278 30.19 21.95 -26.41
C ASP A 278 29.21 21.66 -27.57
N PRO A 279 29.46 22.18 -28.78
CA PRO A 279 28.57 21.97 -29.94
C PRO A 279 28.48 20.51 -30.39
N LYS A 280 29.50 19.67 -30.14
CA LYS A 280 29.47 18.24 -30.47
C LYS A 280 28.57 17.47 -29.51
N ILE A 281 28.66 17.79 -28.22
CA ILE A 281 27.79 17.23 -27.18
C ILE A 281 26.34 17.63 -27.45
N ALA A 282 26.08 18.91 -27.73
CA ALA A 282 24.75 19.40 -28.09
C ALA A 282 24.16 18.66 -29.31
N ALA A 283 24.96 18.45 -30.37
CA ALA A 283 24.49 17.71 -31.56
C ALA A 283 24.20 16.22 -31.28
N ALA A 284 24.95 15.59 -30.38
CA ALA A 284 24.70 14.22 -29.94
C ALA A 284 23.37 14.13 -29.16
N ILE A 285 23.12 15.10 -28.27
CA ILE A 285 21.87 15.21 -27.50
C ILE A 285 20.67 15.42 -28.43
N ASP A 286 20.77 16.35 -29.39
CA ASP A 286 19.71 16.57 -30.38
C ASP A 286 19.37 15.27 -31.10
N SER A 287 20.38 14.53 -31.57
CA SER A 287 20.19 13.25 -32.27
C SER A 287 19.57 12.16 -31.39
N ALA A 288 19.95 12.13 -30.11
CA ALA A 288 19.41 11.18 -29.13
C ALA A 288 17.95 11.49 -28.77
N ILE A 289 17.55 12.77 -28.76
CA ILE A 289 16.15 13.16 -28.58
C ILE A 289 15.35 12.83 -29.84
N PHE A 290 15.76 13.36 -30.99
CA PHE A 290 15.12 13.10 -32.27
C PHE A 290 16.18 12.88 -33.37
N PRO A 291 16.15 11.75 -34.09
CA PRO A 291 15.09 10.74 -34.12
C PRO A 291 15.23 9.63 -33.05
N GLY A 292 16.14 9.76 -32.09
CA GLY A 292 16.47 8.67 -31.15
C GLY A 292 15.33 8.17 -30.27
N GLN A 293 14.74 9.05 -29.44
CA GLN A 293 13.77 8.63 -28.41
C GLN A 293 12.36 9.22 -28.57
N GLN A 294 12.22 10.35 -29.25
CA GLN A 294 10.95 11.07 -29.39
C GLN A 294 10.57 11.23 -30.87
N GLY A 295 9.28 11.41 -31.15
CA GLY A 295 8.74 11.82 -32.44
C GLY A 295 8.43 13.32 -32.49
N GLY A 296 7.19 13.68 -32.87
CA GLY A 296 6.72 15.07 -32.93
C GLY A 296 6.87 15.84 -31.61
N PRO A 297 7.57 17.00 -31.60
CA PRO A 297 7.70 17.82 -30.40
C PRO A 297 6.38 18.49 -29.98
N HIS A 298 6.23 18.75 -28.68
CA HIS A 298 5.09 19.52 -28.15
C HIS A 298 5.35 21.03 -28.30
N VAL A 299 4.92 21.65 -29.40
CA VAL A 299 5.23 23.05 -29.72
C VAL A 299 4.64 24.04 -28.70
N ASN A 300 3.42 23.80 -28.21
CA ASN A 300 2.79 24.58 -27.13
C ASN A 300 3.60 24.56 -25.82
N LYS A 301 4.28 23.45 -25.53
CA LYS A 301 5.21 23.37 -24.39
C LYS A 301 6.38 24.34 -24.56
N PHE A 302 6.93 24.49 -25.76
CA PHE A 302 8.05 25.42 -26.01
C PHE A 302 7.60 26.87 -25.88
N ALA A 303 6.42 27.20 -26.40
CA ALA A 303 5.79 28.51 -26.19
C ALA A 303 5.65 28.82 -24.69
N SER A 304 5.16 27.85 -23.93
CA SER A 304 5.02 27.97 -22.47
C SER A 304 6.37 28.08 -21.73
N ILE A 305 7.39 27.32 -22.14
CA ILE A 305 8.76 27.42 -21.62
C ILE A 305 9.36 28.81 -21.93
N ALA A 306 9.18 29.33 -23.14
CA ALA A 306 9.66 30.65 -23.52
C ALA A 306 9.06 31.76 -22.63
N VAL A 307 7.76 31.66 -22.30
CA VAL A 307 7.10 32.59 -21.37
C VAL A 307 7.67 32.45 -19.96
N ALA A 308 7.83 31.22 -19.46
CA ALA A 308 8.39 30.97 -18.12
C ALA A 308 9.81 31.56 -17.97
N LEU A 309 10.66 31.36 -18.97
CA LEU A 309 12.03 31.90 -18.97
C LEU A 309 12.05 33.43 -19.07
N LYS A 310 11.10 34.04 -19.80
CA LYS A 310 10.97 35.52 -19.83
C LYS A 310 10.59 36.09 -18.47
N LEU A 311 9.77 35.38 -17.70
CA LEU A 311 9.46 35.75 -16.31
C LEU A 311 10.69 35.55 -15.41
N ALA A 312 11.46 34.48 -15.64
CA ALA A 312 12.66 34.19 -14.86
C ALA A 312 13.78 35.25 -15.01
N GLN A 313 13.76 36.02 -16.10
CA GLN A 313 14.69 37.13 -16.33
C GLN A 313 14.37 38.40 -15.50
N GLN A 314 13.21 38.47 -14.84
CA GLN A 314 12.77 39.69 -14.14
C GLN A 314 13.41 39.82 -12.74
N PRO A 315 13.63 41.04 -12.22
CA PRO A 315 14.15 41.25 -10.86
C PRO A 315 13.30 40.61 -9.76
N GLU A 316 11.98 40.63 -9.89
CA GLU A 316 11.03 40.04 -8.95
C GLU A 316 11.20 38.52 -8.85
N TYR A 317 11.64 37.86 -9.93
CA TYR A 317 11.95 36.44 -9.91
C TYR A 317 13.19 36.14 -9.06
N ARG A 318 14.24 36.96 -9.17
CA ARG A 318 15.43 36.82 -8.31
C ARG A 318 15.07 36.99 -6.83
N ASP A 319 14.21 37.96 -6.53
CA ASP A 319 13.68 38.18 -5.18
C ASP A 319 12.91 36.95 -4.66
N LEU A 320 12.02 36.39 -5.49
CA LEU A 320 11.30 35.16 -5.18
C LEU A 320 12.24 34.00 -4.83
N GLN A 321 13.27 33.74 -5.65
CA GLN A 321 14.19 32.63 -5.41
C GLN A 321 15.01 32.82 -4.13
N ARG A 322 15.41 34.06 -3.81
CA ARG A 322 16.07 34.38 -2.53
C ARG A 322 15.16 34.07 -1.34
N ARG A 323 13.91 34.54 -1.40
CA ARG A 323 12.91 34.29 -0.36
C ARG A 323 12.59 32.80 -0.18
N ILE A 324 12.62 32.01 -1.25
CA ILE A 324 12.43 30.55 -1.18
C ILE A 324 13.50 29.93 -0.27
N VAL A 325 14.78 30.25 -0.49
CA VAL A 325 15.89 29.73 0.33
C VAL A 325 15.83 30.27 1.77
N GLU A 326 15.54 31.56 1.94
CA GLU A 326 15.35 32.17 3.27
C GLU A 326 14.24 31.47 4.06
N ASN A 327 13.07 31.26 3.45
CA ASN A 327 11.95 30.56 4.08
C ASN A 327 12.30 29.11 4.43
N ALA A 328 13.06 28.40 3.60
CA ALA A 328 13.51 27.04 3.92
C ALA A 328 14.42 27.02 5.16
N ARG A 329 15.32 28.00 5.29
CA ARG A 329 16.17 28.19 6.49
C ARG A 329 15.37 28.59 7.73
N PHE A 330 14.38 29.47 7.58
CA PHE A 330 13.50 29.85 8.68
C PHE A 330 12.68 28.66 9.18
N LEU A 331 12.09 27.89 8.27
CA LEU A 331 11.36 26.67 8.63
C LEU A 331 12.27 25.63 9.28
N ALA A 332 13.47 25.40 8.75
CA ALA A 332 14.47 24.51 9.36
C ALA A 332 14.81 24.92 10.80
N SER A 333 15.14 26.19 11.00
CA SER A 333 15.51 26.73 12.32
C SER A 333 14.35 26.66 13.30
N ALA A 334 13.12 26.94 12.84
CA ALA A 334 11.93 26.89 13.66
C ALA A 334 11.55 25.45 14.06
N LEU A 335 11.67 24.47 13.16
CA LEU A 335 11.45 23.05 13.48
C LEU A 335 12.49 22.54 14.49
N GLN A 336 13.75 22.96 14.36
CA GLN A 336 14.79 22.66 15.34
C GLN A 336 14.52 23.34 16.69
N ALA A 337 14.03 24.58 16.71
CA ALA A 337 13.63 25.28 17.93
C ALA A 337 12.43 24.62 18.61
N GLU A 338 11.53 24.02 17.84
CA GLU A 338 10.49 23.14 18.36
C GLU A 338 11.08 21.85 18.95
N GLY A 339 12.29 21.45 18.58
CA GLY A 339 12.95 20.23 19.08
C GLY A 339 12.82 19.03 18.13
N LEU A 340 12.56 19.26 16.84
CA LEU A 340 12.58 18.21 15.81
C LEU A 340 13.97 18.08 15.18
N THR A 341 14.41 16.85 14.94
CA THR A 341 15.69 16.55 14.27
C THR A 341 15.56 16.75 12.76
N LEU A 342 16.53 17.44 12.16
CA LEU A 342 16.68 17.49 10.70
C LEU A 342 17.73 16.46 10.27
N ALA A 343 17.36 15.58 9.34
CA ALA A 343 18.20 14.44 8.93
C ALA A 343 19.60 14.84 8.41
N TYR A 344 19.72 16.05 7.86
CA TYR A 344 20.97 16.61 7.34
C TYR A 344 21.47 17.82 8.14
N GLY A 345 20.87 18.11 9.30
CA GLY A 345 21.24 19.22 10.18
C GLY A 345 20.82 20.63 9.75
N GLY A 346 20.41 20.83 8.49
CA GLY A 346 19.98 22.14 7.98
C GLY A 346 19.74 22.16 6.47
N THR A 347 19.77 23.36 5.88
CA THR A 347 19.61 23.57 4.43
C THR A 347 20.22 24.89 3.96
N ASP A 348 20.75 24.90 2.74
CA ASP A 348 21.07 26.12 1.97
C ASP A 348 20.38 26.13 0.58
N THR A 349 19.30 25.35 0.46
CA THR A 349 18.49 25.21 -0.76
C THR A 349 17.01 25.52 -0.45
N HIS A 350 16.08 25.06 -1.29
CA HIS A 350 14.63 25.26 -1.14
C HIS A 350 13.92 24.15 -0.34
N LEU A 351 14.67 23.16 0.19
CA LEU A 351 14.10 21.99 0.85
C LEU A 351 14.86 21.58 2.11
N LEU A 352 14.19 20.80 2.96
CA LEU A 352 14.70 20.24 4.20
C LEU A 352 14.00 18.90 4.49
N LEU A 353 14.58 18.10 5.38
CA LEU A 353 14.05 16.80 5.77
C LEU A 353 14.02 16.67 7.29
N VAL A 354 12.86 16.28 7.82
CA VAL A 354 12.67 15.97 9.24
C VAL A 354 12.86 14.48 9.44
N ASP A 355 13.67 14.13 10.44
CA ASP A 355 13.84 12.76 10.91
C ASP A 355 12.78 12.43 11.96
N LEU A 356 11.99 11.39 11.71
CA LEU A 356 10.89 11.01 12.58
C LEU A 356 11.31 10.00 13.66
N ARG A 357 12.53 9.42 13.57
CA ARG A 357 13.00 8.36 14.46
C ARG A 357 13.16 8.81 15.91
N ASP A 358 13.51 10.09 16.10
CA ASP A 358 13.74 10.68 17.42
C ASP A 358 12.45 11.20 18.09
N ILE A 359 11.31 11.16 17.39
CA ILE A 359 10.03 11.61 17.96
C ILE A 359 9.55 10.52 18.92
N ALA A 360 9.59 10.82 20.22
CA ALA A 360 9.14 9.91 21.26
C ALA A 360 7.69 9.46 21.02
N SER A 361 7.45 8.17 21.23
CA SER A 361 6.13 7.56 21.13
C SER A 361 5.83 6.74 22.39
N GLU A 362 4.61 6.86 22.91
CA GLU A 362 4.14 6.10 24.07
C GLU A 362 3.88 4.62 23.74
N THR A 363 3.68 4.30 22.45
CA THR A 363 3.39 2.92 21.99
C THR A 363 4.65 2.08 21.80
N GLY A 364 5.84 2.70 21.82
CA GLY A 364 7.12 2.05 21.53
C GLY A 364 7.40 1.80 20.04
N PHE A 365 6.49 2.17 19.13
CA PHE A 365 6.71 2.06 17.69
C PHE A 365 7.40 3.31 17.12
N VAL A 366 8.23 3.11 16.11
CA VAL A 366 8.88 4.21 15.37
C VAL A 366 7.89 4.82 14.37
N MET A 367 7.88 6.14 14.26
CA MET A 367 7.02 6.84 13.32
C MET A 367 7.52 6.71 11.88
N MET A 368 6.61 6.31 10.98
CA MET A 368 6.88 6.20 9.54
C MET A 368 6.41 7.45 8.79
N GLY A 369 7.16 7.83 7.75
CA GLY A 369 6.86 9.00 6.92
C GLY A 369 5.50 8.93 6.21
N GLU A 370 5.04 7.72 5.83
CA GLU A 370 3.70 7.53 5.24
C GLU A 370 2.62 8.06 6.18
N ILE A 371 2.64 7.62 7.43
CA ILE A 371 1.62 7.98 8.44
C ILE A 371 1.72 9.45 8.81
N ALA A 372 2.93 9.97 9.00
CA ALA A 372 3.14 11.38 9.27
C ALA A 372 2.59 12.28 8.14
N SER A 373 2.93 11.97 6.88
CA SER A 373 2.48 12.76 5.73
C SER A 373 0.96 12.70 5.52
N ARG A 374 0.33 11.55 5.76
CA ARG A 374 -1.13 11.35 5.68
C ARG A 374 -1.89 12.20 6.70
N ILE A 375 -1.46 12.17 7.96
CA ILE A 375 -2.12 12.93 9.04
C ILE A 375 -1.87 14.44 8.90
N LEU A 376 -0.68 14.85 8.44
CA LEU A 376 -0.42 16.24 8.07
C LEU A 376 -1.33 16.71 6.91
N ASP A 377 -1.59 15.87 5.91
CA ASP A 377 -2.50 16.22 4.81
C ASP A 377 -3.95 16.40 5.29
N LEU A 378 -4.41 15.58 6.24
CA LEU A 378 -5.70 15.79 6.93
C LEU A 378 -5.74 17.12 7.70
N ALA A 379 -4.61 17.56 8.24
CA ALA A 379 -4.47 18.87 8.88
C ALA A 379 -4.39 20.04 7.87
N GLY A 380 -4.30 19.76 6.56
CA GLY A 380 -4.16 20.75 5.49
C GLY A 380 -2.73 21.09 5.11
N ILE A 381 -1.74 20.29 5.53
CA ILE A 381 -0.31 20.45 5.22
C ILE A 381 0.14 19.30 4.32
N VAL A 382 0.41 19.60 3.05
CA VAL A 382 0.79 18.59 2.04
C VAL A 382 2.31 18.44 2.00
N CYS A 383 2.81 17.25 2.29
CA CYS A 383 4.22 16.89 2.16
C CYS A 383 4.37 15.45 1.64
N ASN A 384 5.59 14.94 1.54
CA ASN A 384 5.83 13.56 1.12
C ASN A 384 6.74 12.81 2.09
N LYS A 385 6.47 11.51 2.29
CA LYS A 385 7.43 10.59 2.92
C LYS A 385 8.73 10.53 2.12
N ASN A 386 9.85 10.33 2.78
CA ASN A 386 11.16 10.24 2.15
C ASN A 386 12.08 9.31 2.94
N THR A 387 12.94 8.58 2.25
CA THR A 387 14.05 7.85 2.89
C THR A 387 15.10 8.81 3.42
N LEU A 388 15.80 8.42 4.47
CA LEU A 388 16.89 9.15 5.09
C LEU A 388 18.17 8.29 5.04
N PRO A 389 19.37 8.90 5.24
CA PRO A 389 20.58 8.13 5.50
C PRO A 389 20.36 7.12 6.63
N GLY A 390 20.72 5.86 6.36
CA GLY A 390 20.49 4.71 7.24
C GLY A 390 19.26 3.86 6.88
N ASP A 391 18.33 4.36 6.06
CA ASP A 391 17.20 3.57 5.58
C ASP A 391 17.63 2.58 4.49
N THR A 392 17.13 1.35 4.56
CA THR A 392 17.51 0.26 3.64
C THR A 392 16.61 0.14 2.42
N SER A 393 15.38 0.67 2.48
CA SER A 393 14.41 0.59 1.39
C SER A 393 13.43 1.77 1.39
N ALA A 394 12.65 1.91 0.32
CA ALA A 394 11.59 2.92 0.25
C ALA A 394 10.40 2.62 1.18
N ALA A 395 10.21 1.35 1.57
CA ALA A 395 9.22 0.96 2.56
C ALA A 395 9.64 1.45 3.97
N ASP A 396 10.94 1.55 4.21
CA ASP A 396 11.54 2.02 5.46
C ASP A 396 11.64 3.56 5.53
N ALA A 397 10.77 4.32 4.87
CA ALA A 397 10.90 5.77 4.81
C ALA A 397 10.56 6.42 6.17
N HIS A 398 11.60 6.75 6.95
CA HIS A 398 11.47 7.38 8.28
C HIS A 398 11.51 8.91 8.27
N GLY A 399 11.46 9.54 7.09
CA GLY A 399 11.49 11.00 6.95
C GLY A 399 10.25 11.58 6.30
N ILE A 400 10.02 12.87 6.55
CA ILE A 400 9.19 13.72 5.69
C ILE A 400 10.05 14.81 5.05
N ARG A 401 9.78 15.08 3.78
CA ARG A 401 10.47 16.11 3.01
C ARG A 401 9.57 17.33 2.83
N LEU A 402 10.12 18.49 3.15
CA LEU A 402 9.44 19.78 3.12
C LEU A 402 10.18 20.74 2.19
N GLY A 403 9.45 21.59 1.48
CA GLY A 403 10.00 22.59 0.57
C GLY A 403 9.15 23.83 0.49
N THR A 404 9.80 24.96 0.21
CA THR A 404 9.21 26.29 0.30
C THR A 404 8.83 27.00 -1.02
N PRO A 405 9.00 26.46 -2.25
CA PRO A 405 8.60 27.19 -3.47
C PRO A 405 7.15 27.68 -3.46
N TRP A 406 6.20 26.76 -3.23
CA TRP A 406 4.77 27.05 -3.30
C TRP A 406 4.31 28.10 -2.28
N VAL A 407 4.63 27.88 -1.01
CA VAL A 407 4.26 28.80 0.08
C VAL A 407 4.85 30.20 -0.11
N THR A 408 6.07 30.29 -0.64
CA THR A 408 6.73 31.57 -0.93
C THR A 408 6.05 32.29 -2.10
N GLN A 409 5.65 31.57 -3.16
CA GLN A 409 4.89 32.15 -4.27
C GLN A 409 3.53 32.71 -3.84
N ARG A 410 2.92 32.13 -2.81
CA ARG A 410 1.69 32.65 -2.21
C ARG A 410 1.90 33.79 -1.22
N GLY A 411 3.16 34.17 -0.96
CA GLY A 411 3.50 35.35 -0.16
C GLY A 411 3.93 35.07 1.28
N MET A 412 3.97 33.81 1.74
CA MET A 412 4.40 33.48 3.11
C MET A 412 5.85 33.92 3.40
N GLY A 413 6.11 34.32 4.64
CA GLY A 413 7.42 34.75 5.12
C GLY A 413 7.83 34.08 6.43
N LYS A 414 8.85 34.65 7.09
CA LYS A 414 9.46 34.12 8.32
C LYS A 414 8.44 33.75 9.42
N ALA A 415 7.55 34.68 9.78
CA ALA A 415 6.58 34.47 10.86
C ALA A 415 5.57 33.34 10.55
N ASP A 416 5.25 33.15 9.25
CA ASP A 416 4.40 32.06 8.81
C ASP A 416 5.14 30.72 8.88
N MET A 417 6.44 30.69 8.54
CA MET A 417 7.28 29.49 8.67
C MET A 417 7.45 29.07 10.15
N GLU A 418 7.61 30.03 11.06
CA GLU A 418 7.66 29.78 12.51
C GLU A 418 6.33 29.20 13.02
N SER A 419 5.21 29.78 12.60
CA SER A 419 3.87 29.27 12.96
C SER A 419 3.63 27.87 12.40
N LEU A 420 4.02 27.64 11.14
CA LEU A 420 3.90 26.35 10.46
C LEU A 420 4.74 25.27 11.13
N ALA A 421 5.96 25.58 11.58
CA ALA A 421 6.79 24.66 12.34
C ALA A 421 6.09 24.20 13.63
N GLY A 422 5.48 25.12 14.38
CA GLY A 422 4.73 24.79 15.59
C GLY A 422 3.49 23.91 15.33
N ILE A 423 2.81 24.09 14.19
CA ILE A 423 1.69 23.22 13.79
C ILE A 423 2.21 21.82 13.45
N ILE A 424 3.26 21.72 12.62
CA ILE A 424 3.87 20.44 12.23
C ILE A 424 4.33 19.68 13.47
N ALA A 425 5.07 20.33 14.36
CA ALA A 425 5.59 19.71 15.58
C ALA A 425 4.48 19.20 16.51
N ARG A 426 3.38 19.97 16.65
CA ARG A 426 2.22 19.55 17.44
C ARG A 426 1.53 18.33 16.86
N VAL A 427 1.31 18.31 15.54
CA VAL A 427 0.67 17.16 14.88
C VAL A 427 1.56 15.93 15.03
N LEU A 428 2.85 16.02 14.68
CA LEU A 428 3.78 14.90 14.78
C LEU A 428 3.84 14.33 16.19
N ARG A 429 4.01 15.15 17.24
CA ARG A 429 4.01 14.68 18.63
C ARG A 429 2.68 14.07 19.08
N GLY A 430 1.57 14.48 18.46
CA GLY A 430 0.24 13.96 18.76
C GLY A 430 -0.06 12.62 18.10
N ILE A 431 0.78 12.15 17.17
CA ILE A 431 0.59 10.87 16.50
C ILE A 431 1.10 9.74 17.40
N GLN A 432 0.24 8.75 17.62
CA GLN A 432 0.53 7.48 18.25
C GLN A 432 0.73 6.42 17.15
N PRO A 433 1.97 6.16 16.72
CA PRO A 433 2.25 5.14 15.71
C PRO A 433 2.00 3.73 16.25
N PHE A 434 1.66 2.80 15.37
CA PHE A 434 1.63 1.36 15.69
C PHE A 434 1.84 0.55 14.41
N SER A 435 2.12 -0.74 14.55
CA SER A 435 2.21 -1.64 13.38
C SER A 435 1.70 -3.04 13.71
N TYR A 436 1.16 -3.71 12.70
CA TYR A 436 0.75 -5.11 12.77
C TYR A 436 1.15 -5.85 11.49
N GLN A 437 1.20 -7.18 11.55
CA GLN A 437 1.68 -8.00 10.44
C GLN A 437 0.78 -7.85 9.19
N GLY A 438 1.36 -7.40 8.09
CA GLY A 438 0.75 -7.44 6.75
C GLY A 438 1.13 -8.70 5.99
N LEU A 439 0.58 -8.87 4.78
CA LEU A 439 0.84 -10.05 3.95
C LEU A 439 2.28 -10.12 3.41
N VAL A 440 2.89 -8.96 3.17
CA VAL A 440 4.25 -8.83 2.61
C VAL A 440 5.22 -8.25 3.62
N SER A 441 4.82 -7.16 4.28
CA SER A 441 5.60 -6.43 5.27
C SER A 441 4.69 -5.97 6.42
N PRO A 442 5.25 -5.54 7.57
CA PRO A 442 4.48 -4.87 8.61
C PRO A 442 3.72 -3.66 8.05
N LEU A 443 2.45 -3.52 8.43
CA LEU A 443 1.62 -2.37 8.07
C LEU A 443 1.74 -1.31 9.16
N SER A 444 2.49 -0.25 8.88
CA SER A 444 2.56 0.92 9.76
C SER A 444 1.25 1.69 9.73
N ARG A 445 0.80 2.18 10.89
CA ARG A 445 -0.41 2.97 11.12
C ARG A 445 -0.13 4.03 12.19
N GLY A 446 -1.07 4.95 12.38
CA GLY A 446 -1.03 5.86 13.52
C GLY A 446 -2.36 6.56 13.74
N LYS A 447 -2.57 6.99 14.98
CA LYS A 447 -3.76 7.73 15.42
C LYS A 447 -3.35 9.07 16.04
N VAL A 448 -4.21 10.08 15.96
CA VAL A 448 -4.02 11.39 16.59
C VAL A 448 -5.29 11.80 17.33
N ARG A 449 -5.18 12.45 18.49
CA ARG A 449 -6.37 12.98 19.17
C ARG A 449 -7.12 13.97 18.25
N LEU A 450 -8.45 13.87 18.21
CA LEU A 450 -9.26 14.76 17.34
C LEU A 450 -9.01 16.23 17.66
N SER A 451 -8.88 16.58 18.95
CA SER A 451 -8.59 17.93 19.41
C SER A 451 -7.29 18.52 18.82
N VAL A 452 -6.24 17.69 18.69
CA VAL A 452 -4.96 18.09 18.06
C VAL A 452 -5.16 18.34 16.57
N LEU A 453 -5.84 17.43 15.87
CA LEU A 453 -6.10 17.52 14.43
C LEU A 453 -6.97 18.73 14.09
N GLU A 454 -8.09 18.95 14.79
CA GLU A 454 -8.99 20.09 14.54
C GLU A 454 -8.36 21.42 14.93
N LYS A 455 -7.50 21.45 15.96
CA LYS A 455 -6.68 22.64 16.23
C LYS A 455 -5.70 22.91 15.08
N ALA A 456 -5.03 21.89 14.56
CA ALA A 456 -4.12 22.05 13.43
C ALA A 456 -4.85 22.56 12.17
N LYS A 457 -6.00 21.99 11.82
CA LYS A 457 -6.85 22.45 10.70
C LYS A 457 -7.24 23.93 10.85
N ARG A 458 -7.64 24.36 12.05
CA ARG A 458 -7.97 25.77 12.33
C ARG A 458 -6.76 26.69 12.18
N ASP A 459 -5.62 26.30 12.77
CA ASP A 459 -4.39 27.10 12.68
C ASP A 459 -3.90 27.20 11.21
N VAL A 460 -4.00 26.12 10.43
CA VAL A 460 -3.67 26.11 8.99
C VAL A 460 -4.60 27.03 8.21
N ARG A 461 -5.92 26.97 8.40
CA ARG A 461 -6.85 27.92 7.77
C ARG A 461 -6.54 29.36 8.14
N ALA A 462 -6.21 29.63 9.40
CA ALA A 462 -5.83 30.96 9.86
C ALA A 462 -4.54 31.48 9.22
N LEU A 463 -3.59 30.60 8.88
CA LEU A 463 -2.40 30.97 8.09
C LEU A 463 -2.76 31.26 6.64
N VAL A 464 -3.57 30.39 6.02
CA VAL A 464 -3.98 30.56 4.62
C VAL A 464 -4.83 31.82 4.43
N SER A 465 -5.70 32.17 5.37
CA SER A 465 -6.54 33.38 5.26
C SER A 465 -5.73 34.69 5.32
N ARG A 466 -4.49 34.67 5.81
CA ARG A 466 -3.60 35.86 5.80
C ARG A 466 -3.05 36.16 4.41
N ILE A 467 -2.84 35.12 3.61
CA ILE A 467 -2.27 35.22 2.25
C ILE A 467 -3.34 35.18 1.16
N ASP A 468 -4.53 34.66 1.48
CA ASP A 468 -5.68 34.63 0.59
C ASP A 468 -6.97 34.98 1.37
N PRO A 469 -7.43 36.24 1.32
CA PRO A 469 -8.63 36.68 2.02
C PRO A 469 -9.94 36.00 1.59
N THR A 470 -9.95 35.30 0.44
CA THR A 470 -11.12 34.56 -0.04
C THR A 470 -11.34 33.25 0.71
N VAL A 471 -10.31 32.77 1.42
CA VAL A 471 -10.43 31.64 2.32
C VAL A 471 -11.05 32.14 3.62
N HIS A 472 -12.37 32.02 3.69
CA HIS A 472 -13.12 32.38 4.89
C HIS A 472 -12.83 31.41 6.02
N VAL A 473 -12.57 31.94 7.21
CA VAL A 473 -12.72 31.18 8.46
C VAL A 473 -14.23 31.12 8.71
N SER A 474 -14.94 30.20 8.04
CA SER A 474 -16.40 30.14 8.20
C SER A 474 -16.78 29.86 9.66
N PRO A 475 -17.72 30.62 10.24
CA PRO A 475 -18.49 30.13 11.37
C PRO A 475 -19.45 29.06 10.84
N ALA A 476 -19.33 27.84 11.36
CA ALA A 476 -20.25 26.77 11.03
C ALA A 476 -21.48 26.86 11.93
N THR A 477 -22.49 27.64 11.52
CA THR A 477 -23.88 27.48 11.97
C THR A 477 -24.80 28.20 11.00
N SER A 478 -25.84 27.52 10.53
CA SER A 478 -27.04 28.17 9.98
C SER A 478 -27.67 29.01 11.10
N GLU A 479 -27.65 30.33 10.98
CA GLU A 479 -28.39 31.20 11.89
C GLU A 479 -29.90 30.92 11.72
N GLY A 480 -30.53 30.31 12.72
CA GLY A 480 -32.00 30.23 12.83
C GLY A 480 -32.61 28.83 12.99
N SER A 481 -31.88 27.73 12.74
CA SER A 481 -32.40 26.36 12.97
C SER A 481 -32.03 25.84 14.37
N ALA A 482 -32.92 25.06 14.98
CA ALA A 482 -32.63 24.31 16.21
C ALA A 482 -31.62 23.17 15.98
N TRP A 483 -31.37 22.81 14.72
CA TRP A 483 -30.64 21.62 14.32
C TRP A 483 -29.42 21.92 13.46
N THR A 484 -28.39 21.09 13.60
CA THR A 484 -27.43 20.81 12.53
C THR A 484 -27.79 19.46 11.92
N ILE A 485 -28.03 19.45 10.61
CA ILE A 485 -28.44 18.26 9.87
C ILE A 485 -27.26 17.74 9.09
N LEU A 486 -26.84 16.51 9.40
CA LEU A 486 -25.74 15.85 8.71
C LEU A 486 -26.28 14.79 7.76
N HIS A 487 -25.90 14.86 6.49
CA HIS A 487 -26.12 13.80 5.52
C HIS A 487 -24.90 12.90 5.45
N LEU A 488 -25.09 11.61 5.72
CA LEU A 488 -24.04 10.62 5.67
C LEU A 488 -24.35 9.59 4.59
N TYR A 489 -23.44 9.46 3.63
CA TYR A 489 -23.55 8.52 2.54
C TYR A 489 -22.21 7.87 2.23
N GLY A 490 -22.22 6.69 1.63
CA GLY A 490 -21.01 5.93 1.34
C GLY A 490 -21.31 4.43 1.28
N GLY A 491 -20.27 3.59 1.38
CA GLY A 491 -20.46 2.13 1.31
C GLY A 491 -20.50 1.42 2.67
N ARG A 492 -20.39 2.16 3.79
CA ARG A 492 -20.25 1.60 5.15
C ARG A 492 -20.81 2.52 6.26
N VAL A 493 -21.76 3.39 5.94
CA VAL A 493 -22.33 4.35 6.90
C VAL A 493 -23.07 3.63 8.03
N ARG A 494 -23.82 2.56 7.72
CA ARG A 494 -24.55 1.80 8.74
C ARG A 494 -23.60 1.23 9.80
N ALA A 495 -22.53 0.59 9.36
CA ALA A 495 -21.53 0.00 10.26
C ALA A 495 -20.78 1.07 11.07
N LEU A 496 -20.43 2.20 10.45
CA LEU A 496 -19.84 3.36 11.13
C LEU A 496 -20.76 3.86 12.25
N LEU A 497 -22.03 4.11 11.96
CA LEU A 497 -22.99 4.66 12.93
C LEU A 497 -23.33 3.66 14.03
N ASP A 498 -23.40 2.36 13.71
CA ASP A 498 -23.57 1.33 14.72
C ASP A 498 -22.37 1.32 15.67
N GLU A 499 -21.15 1.27 15.18
CA GLU A 499 -19.98 1.24 16.06
C GLU A 499 -19.70 2.58 16.75
N ALA A 500 -20.15 3.71 16.21
CA ALA A 500 -19.98 5.03 16.83
C ALA A 500 -20.95 5.29 18.00
N THR A 501 -22.06 4.53 18.10
CA THR A 501 -23.15 4.82 19.04
C THR A 501 -23.52 3.59 19.88
N PRO A 502 -24.09 3.74 21.08
CA PRO A 502 -24.47 2.59 21.91
C PRO A 502 -25.76 1.87 21.45
N SER A 503 -26.57 2.47 20.55
CA SER A 503 -27.84 1.90 20.09
C SER A 503 -27.64 0.97 18.89
N ASP A 504 -28.56 0.03 18.66
CA ASP A 504 -28.48 -0.91 17.51
C ASP A 504 -28.98 -0.22 16.23
N VAL A 505 -28.06 0.44 15.50
CA VAL A 505 -28.37 1.09 14.21
C VAL A 505 -28.58 0.06 13.11
N CYS A 506 -28.12 -1.17 13.33
CA CYS A 506 -28.20 -2.25 12.36
C CYS A 506 -29.62 -2.80 12.18
N CYS A 507 -30.48 -2.66 13.20
CA CYS A 507 -31.89 -2.99 13.10
C CYS A 507 -32.75 -1.92 12.41
N LEU A 508 -32.22 -0.71 12.19
CA LEU A 508 -32.97 0.39 11.60
C LEU A 508 -33.36 0.07 10.15
N GLN A 509 -34.65 0.18 9.84
CA GLN A 509 -35.19 0.01 8.48
C GLN A 509 -35.31 1.37 7.78
N GLN A 510 -35.44 1.34 6.46
CA GLN A 510 -35.67 2.56 5.68
C GLN A 510 -36.92 3.30 6.18
N GLY A 511 -36.78 4.60 6.44
CA GLY A 511 -37.85 5.45 6.95
C GLY A 511 -37.97 5.49 8.47
N ASP A 512 -37.30 4.59 9.19
CA ASP A 512 -37.24 4.62 10.64
C ASP A 512 -36.17 5.60 11.13
N SER A 513 -36.34 6.05 12.37
CA SER A 513 -35.32 6.79 13.11
C SER A 513 -35.18 6.29 14.54
N LEU A 514 -34.03 6.55 15.15
CA LEU A 514 -33.77 6.30 16.56
C LEU A 514 -33.03 7.47 17.20
N ARG A 515 -33.14 7.62 18.52
CA ARG A 515 -32.31 8.54 19.30
C ARG A 515 -31.20 7.78 19.99
N THR A 516 -30.00 8.34 19.98
CA THR A 516 -28.81 7.75 20.58
C THR A 516 -27.82 8.81 21.04
N PHE A 517 -26.64 8.39 21.46
CA PHE A 517 -25.60 9.24 22.00
C PHE A 517 -24.27 9.02 21.27
N LEU A 518 -23.46 10.07 21.24
CA LEU A 518 -22.06 10.00 20.81
C LEU A 518 -21.16 10.35 21.99
N PHE A 519 -20.06 9.60 22.13
CA PHE A 519 -19.06 9.79 23.17
C PHE A 519 -17.69 9.98 22.53
N ASP A 520 -16.82 10.73 23.20
CA ASP A 520 -15.44 10.96 22.76
C ASP A 520 -14.48 9.84 23.21
N GLU A 521 -13.17 10.04 23.01
CA GLU A 521 -12.15 9.03 23.31
C GLU A 521 -12.03 8.66 24.80
N VAL A 522 -12.49 9.51 25.72
CA VAL A 522 -12.44 9.27 27.18
C VAL A 522 -13.81 8.86 27.74
N GLY A 523 -14.85 8.82 26.90
CA GLY A 523 -16.21 8.43 27.28
C GLY A 523 -17.05 9.57 27.82
N GLU A 524 -16.71 10.83 27.51
CA GLU A 524 -17.56 11.98 27.79
C GLU A 524 -18.61 12.17 26.67
N LEU A 525 -19.81 12.60 27.05
CA LEU A 525 -20.91 12.82 26.12
C LEU A 525 -20.60 14.00 25.17
N ILE A 526 -20.52 13.72 23.87
CA ILE A 526 -20.46 14.74 22.83
C ILE A 526 -21.84 15.34 22.62
N SER A 527 -22.85 14.50 22.36
CA SER A 527 -24.24 14.92 22.15
C SER A 527 -25.21 13.74 22.17
N GLU A 528 -26.46 14.00 22.51
CA GLU A 528 -27.59 13.19 22.03
C GLU A 528 -27.84 13.53 20.55
N VAL A 529 -28.18 12.54 19.73
CA VAL A 529 -28.48 12.71 18.29
C VAL A 529 -29.67 11.84 17.89
N ALA A 530 -30.35 12.20 16.80
CA ALA A 530 -31.26 11.29 16.10
C ALA A 530 -30.64 10.80 14.80
N ILE A 531 -30.78 9.51 14.52
CA ILE A 531 -30.31 8.86 13.29
C ILE A 531 -31.54 8.38 12.54
N GLY A 532 -31.70 8.82 11.29
CA GLY A 532 -32.75 8.34 10.40
C GLY A 532 -32.16 7.69 9.15
N MET A 533 -32.74 6.57 8.72
CA MET A 533 -32.25 5.83 7.54
C MET A 533 -33.03 6.23 6.28
N LEU A 534 -32.33 6.82 5.31
CA LEU A 534 -32.90 7.18 4.01
C LEU A 534 -32.91 5.98 3.05
N ALA A 535 -31.81 5.24 3.02
CA ALA A 535 -31.62 4.00 2.24
C ALA A 535 -30.42 3.21 2.82
N GLU A 536 -30.04 2.08 2.21
CA GLU A 536 -28.87 1.33 2.64
C GLU A 536 -27.59 2.17 2.50
N ASP A 537 -26.85 2.31 3.60
CA ASP A 537 -25.68 3.21 3.74
C ASP A 537 -25.93 4.69 3.39
N ASP A 538 -27.19 5.16 3.51
CA ASP A 538 -27.60 6.55 3.33
C ASP A 538 -28.47 7.02 4.52
N PHE A 539 -27.97 7.96 5.32
CA PHE A 539 -28.51 8.32 6.63
C PHE A 539 -28.51 9.83 6.87
N LEU A 540 -29.47 10.29 7.69
CA LEU A 540 -29.43 11.61 8.32
C LEU A 540 -29.06 11.47 9.80
N VAL A 541 -28.18 12.34 10.28
CA VAL A 541 -27.89 12.52 11.70
C VAL A 541 -28.26 13.95 12.11
N LEU A 542 -29.24 14.07 13.01
CA LEU A 542 -29.67 15.35 13.55
C LEU A 542 -28.99 15.58 14.90
N ALA A 543 -28.29 16.70 15.02
CA ALA A 543 -27.63 17.14 16.25
C ALA A 543 -28.16 18.52 16.67
N PRO A 544 -28.22 18.83 17.98
CA PRO A 544 -28.45 20.19 18.46
C PRO A 544 -27.48 21.19 17.81
N SER A 545 -27.96 22.39 17.49
CA SER A 545 -27.16 23.39 16.77
C SER A 545 -25.87 23.81 17.48
N ASP A 546 -25.81 23.74 18.81
CA ASP A 546 -24.63 23.99 19.64
C ASP A 546 -23.61 22.84 19.65
N ALA A 547 -24.02 21.62 19.31
CA ALA A 547 -23.17 20.42 19.26
C ALA A 547 -22.80 19.97 17.84
N GLY A 548 -23.46 20.52 16.81
CA GLY A 548 -23.36 20.06 15.42
C GLY A 548 -21.94 20.03 14.85
N ALA A 549 -21.11 21.02 15.18
CA ALA A 549 -19.71 21.05 14.74
C ALA A 549 -18.90 19.88 15.32
N SER A 550 -19.04 19.61 16.62
CA SER A 550 -18.35 18.51 17.31
C SER A 550 -18.81 17.15 16.79
N VAL A 551 -20.12 16.97 16.60
CA VAL A 551 -20.69 15.73 16.03
C VAL A 551 -20.17 15.48 14.62
N LYS A 552 -20.16 16.50 13.75
CA LYS A 552 -19.61 16.38 12.40
C LYS A 552 -18.13 15.99 12.43
N GLN A 553 -17.32 16.70 13.22
CA GLN A 553 -15.89 16.45 13.33
C GLN A 553 -15.59 15.05 13.86
N TRP A 554 -16.36 14.59 14.85
CA TRP A 554 -16.24 13.24 15.41
C TRP A 554 -16.54 12.16 14.38
N LEU A 555 -17.72 12.20 13.75
CA LEU A 555 -18.12 11.20 12.76
C LEU A 555 -17.21 11.19 11.53
N ALA A 556 -16.81 12.37 11.02
CA ALA A 556 -15.86 12.46 9.92
C ALA A 556 -14.47 11.92 10.31
N GLY A 557 -14.00 12.23 11.52
CA GLY A 557 -12.71 11.75 12.01
C GLY A 557 -12.69 10.22 12.20
N LEU A 558 -13.78 9.62 12.70
CA LEU A 558 -13.94 8.16 12.76
C LEU A 558 -13.92 7.55 11.35
N ALA A 559 -14.66 8.15 10.41
CA ALA A 559 -14.72 7.70 9.02
C ALA A 559 -13.36 7.76 8.30
N ASP A 560 -12.57 8.81 8.54
CA ASP A 560 -11.19 8.94 8.05
C ASP A 560 -10.28 7.85 8.66
N GLY A 561 -10.52 7.52 9.93
CA GLY A 561 -9.90 6.39 10.61
C GLY A 561 -8.46 6.64 11.10
N TYR A 562 -8.14 7.90 11.39
CA TYR A 562 -6.86 8.34 11.98
C TYR A 562 -7.03 9.02 13.34
N ILE A 563 -8.25 9.19 13.83
CA ILE A 563 -8.45 9.78 15.16
C ILE A 563 -8.31 8.74 16.25
N MET A 564 -7.86 9.17 17.42
CA MET A 564 -7.98 8.38 18.64
C MET A 564 -9.44 8.40 19.10
N PHE A 565 -9.99 7.23 19.39
CA PHE A 565 -11.33 7.05 19.97
C PHE A 565 -11.37 6.00 21.09
N ASP A 566 -10.25 5.31 21.30
CA ASP A 566 -10.05 4.30 22.34
C ASP A 566 -8.58 4.36 22.76
N GLU A 567 -8.32 4.92 23.94
CA GLU A 567 -6.96 5.10 24.45
C GLU A 567 -6.33 3.78 24.94
N ASP A 568 -7.16 2.78 25.24
CA ASP A 568 -6.70 1.48 25.74
C ASP A 568 -6.34 0.53 24.58
N ASP A 569 -6.79 0.84 23.35
CA ASP A 569 -6.60 0.01 22.16
C ASP A 569 -6.27 0.84 20.91
N VAL A 570 -4.98 1.07 20.69
CA VAL A 570 -4.48 1.80 19.52
C VAL A 570 -4.74 1.08 18.20
N PHE A 571 -4.91 -0.26 18.20
CA PHE A 571 -5.13 -1.02 16.98
C PHE A 571 -6.53 -0.79 16.40
N ARG A 572 -7.53 -0.68 17.27
CA ARG A 572 -8.96 -0.63 16.92
C ARG A 572 -9.28 0.43 15.87
N LYS A 573 -10.15 0.13 14.91
CA LYS A 573 -10.60 1.10 13.90
C LYS A 573 -12.08 0.93 13.62
N VAL A 574 -12.88 1.96 13.92
CA VAL A 574 -14.30 2.03 13.53
C VAL A 574 -14.44 1.95 12.01
N GLN A 575 -15.51 1.33 11.53
CA GLN A 575 -15.75 1.08 10.12
C GLN A 575 -15.90 2.37 9.32
N GLY A 576 -15.36 2.36 8.11
CA GLY A 576 -15.44 3.42 7.11
C GLY A 576 -14.97 2.89 5.75
N PRO A 577 -15.09 3.65 4.66
CA PRO A 577 -15.29 5.11 4.64
C PRO A 577 -16.77 5.54 4.58
N ALA A 578 -17.01 6.78 5.01
CA ALA A 578 -18.28 7.50 4.88
C ALA A 578 -18.01 8.98 4.60
N VAL A 579 -18.91 9.64 3.87
CA VAL A 579 -18.94 11.09 3.72
C VAL A 579 -19.85 11.67 4.80
N VAL A 580 -19.49 12.83 5.36
CA VAL A 580 -20.28 13.54 6.38
C VAL A 580 -20.43 14.99 5.96
N GLU A 581 -21.58 15.34 5.40
CA GLU A 581 -21.88 16.67 4.88
C GLU A 581 -22.95 17.36 5.73
N VAL A 582 -22.89 18.69 5.81
CA VAL A 582 -23.93 19.50 6.47
C VAL A 582 -24.89 19.94 5.37
N ILE A 583 -26.18 19.68 5.56
CA ILE A 583 -27.25 20.10 4.64
C ILE A 583 -28.22 21.03 5.34
N THR A 584 -29.01 21.77 4.56
CA THR A 584 -30.09 22.64 5.04
C THR A 584 -31.40 21.87 5.20
N GLU A 585 -32.37 22.42 5.93
CA GLU A 585 -33.71 21.83 6.07
C GLU A 585 -34.42 21.63 4.72
N ASP A 586 -34.21 22.53 3.76
CA ASP A 586 -34.80 22.46 2.41
C ASP A 586 -34.20 21.32 1.55
N GLU A 587 -33.02 20.82 1.92
CA GLU A 587 -32.34 19.71 1.24
C GLU A 587 -32.71 18.34 1.84
N VAL A 588 -33.45 18.32 2.97
CA VAL A 588 -33.89 17.08 3.60
C VAL A 588 -34.91 16.37 2.71
N PRO A 589 -34.73 15.07 2.40
CA PRO A 589 -35.74 14.32 1.64
C PRO A 589 -37.07 14.20 2.41
N PRO A 590 -38.22 14.09 1.72
CA PRO A 590 -39.54 14.06 2.37
C PRO A 590 -39.69 13.01 3.48
N ILE A 591 -39.03 11.85 3.35
CA ILE A 591 -39.04 10.77 4.34
C ILE A 591 -38.40 11.20 5.68
N GLY A 592 -37.50 12.18 5.66
CA GLY A 592 -36.79 12.67 6.84
C GLY A 592 -37.43 13.90 7.51
N HIS A 593 -38.48 14.49 6.92
CA HIS A 593 -39.11 15.70 7.47
C HIS A 593 -39.68 15.50 8.87
N GLU A 594 -40.27 14.34 9.16
CA GLU A 594 -40.83 14.05 10.48
C GLU A 594 -39.75 14.01 11.57
N TRP A 595 -38.50 13.68 11.21
CA TRP A 595 -37.39 13.57 12.15
C TRP A 595 -36.90 14.94 12.66
N LEU A 596 -37.19 16.03 11.95
CA LEU A 596 -36.89 17.40 12.38
C LEU A 596 -37.70 17.83 13.62
N SER A 597 -38.72 17.07 13.99
CA SER A 597 -39.55 17.32 15.18
C SER A 597 -39.12 16.52 16.41
N ILE A 598 -38.10 15.66 16.29
CA ILE A 598 -37.65 14.79 17.38
C ILE A 598 -37.05 15.63 18.51
N PRO A 599 -37.52 15.50 19.76
CA PRO A 599 -36.92 16.22 20.89
C PRO A 599 -35.59 15.57 21.27
N ILE A 600 -34.48 16.29 21.03
CA ILE A 600 -33.12 15.91 21.44
C ILE A 600 -32.68 16.90 22.51
N LEU A 601 -32.09 16.42 23.58
CA LEU A 601 -31.59 17.27 24.66
C LEU A 601 -30.23 17.85 24.25
N SER A 602 -30.02 19.15 24.50
CA SER A 602 -28.70 19.76 24.42
C SER A 602 -27.72 19.05 25.37
N PRO A 603 -26.44 18.91 25.00
CA PRO A 603 -25.45 18.27 25.86
C PRO A 603 -25.40 18.97 27.23
N GLY A 604 -25.72 18.23 28.29
CA GLY A 604 -25.37 18.65 29.64
C GLY A 604 -23.86 18.46 29.84
N ASN A 605 -23.15 19.52 30.23
CA ASN A 605 -21.69 19.50 30.33
C ASN A 605 -21.15 18.33 31.18
N GLY A 606 -20.17 17.60 30.64
CA GLY A 606 -19.28 16.69 31.38
C GLY A 606 -19.92 15.39 31.90
N LEU A 607 -20.99 14.91 31.27
CA LEU A 607 -21.58 13.62 31.64
C LEU A 607 -20.72 12.47 31.10
N SER A 608 -20.31 11.55 31.97
CA SER A 608 -19.66 10.31 31.56
C SER A 608 -20.66 9.33 30.94
N ILE A 609 -20.18 8.40 30.12
CA ILE A 609 -21.01 7.32 29.58
C ILE A 609 -21.71 6.51 30.68
N ALA A 610 -21.08 6.33 31.84
CA ALA A 610 -21.68 5.66 33.00
C ALA A 610 -22.88 6.44 33.57
N ASP A 611 -22.78 7.76 33.65
CA ASP A 611 -23.88 8.64 34.09
C ASP A 611 -25.05 8.60 33.11
N VAL A 612 -24.75 8.64 31.81
CA VAL A 612 -25.77 8.59 30.75
C VAL A 612 -26.44 7.22 30.73
N PHE A 613 -25.69 6.13 30.86
CA PHE A 613 -26.22 4.77 30.95
C PHE A 613 -27.13 4.59 32.18
N ALA A 614 -26.76 5.14 33.35
CA ALA A 614 -27.60 5.08 34.54
C ALA A 614 -28.96 5.78 34.36
N ARG A 615 -29.01 6.82 33.51
CA ARG A 615 -30.22 7.61 33.25
C ARG A 615 -31.08 7.08 32.11
N SER A 616 -30.47 6.44 31.11
CA SER A 616 -31.14 5.96 29.90
C SER A 616 -30.62 4.59 29.45
N PRO A 617 -30.68 3.55 30.31
CA PRO A 617 -30.13 2.23 29.98
C PRO A 617 -30.82 1.56 28.79
N GLU A 618 -32.08 1.92 28.50
CA GLU A 618 -32.87 1.42 27.37
C GLU A 618 -32.31 1.81 25.99
N ARG A 619 -31.44 2.82 25.92
CA ARG A 619 -30.79 3.27 24.69
C ARG A 619 -29.43 2.62 24.44
N PHE A 620 -28.98 1.75 25.33
CA PHE A 620 -27.70 1.06 25.24
C PHE A 620 -27.91 -0.42 24.91
N HIS A 621 -27.54 -0.80 23.70
CA HIS A 621 -27.53 -2.19 23.27
C HIS A 621 -26.19 -2.84 23.60
N LEU A 622 -25.95 -3.10 24.90
CA LEU A 622 -24.66 -3.59 25.44
C LEU A 622 -24.16 -4.90 24.84
N ASN A 623 -25.06 -5.68 24.22
CA ASN A 623 -24.77 -6.99 23.68
C ASN A 623 -24.28 -6.97 22.22
N LYS A 624 -24.21 -5.81 21.56
CA LYS A 624 -23.71 -5.78 20.18
C LYS A 624 -22.17 -5.92 20.13
N PRO A 625 -21.59 -6.24 18.97
CA PRO A 625 -20.17 -6.55 18.87
C PRO A 625 -19.23 -5.45 19.36
N TYR A 626 -19.56 -4.17 19.20
CA TYR A 626 -18.76 -3.06 19.69
C TYR A 626 -19.54 -1.74 19.67
N PHE A 627 -19.17 -0.80 20.53
CA PHE A 627 -19.37 0.62 20.29
C PHE A 627 -18.30 1.47 20.98
N VAL A 628 -18.07 2.68 20.47
CA VAL A 628 -17.14 3.66 21.05
C VAL A 628 -17.45 3.94 22.52
N ALA A 629 -16.40 4.01 23.34
CA ALA A 629 -16.44 4.21 24.79
C ALA A 629 -17.10 3.07 25.61
N GLN A 630 -17.42 1.92 25.01
CA GLN A 630 -17.97 0.75 25.72
C GLN A 630 -17.09 0.31 26.90
N SER A 631 -15.76 0.37 26.77
CA SER A 631 -14.78 -0.01 27.80
C SER A 631 -14.88 0.84 29.08
N LYS A 632 -15.49 2.03 29.02
CA LYS A 632 -15.64 2.93 30.16
C LYS A 632 -16.93 2.69 30.96
N LEU A 633 -17.77 1.75 30.54
CA LEU A 633 -18.96 1.36 31.28
C LEU A 633 -18.62 0.38 32.41
N PRO A 634 -19.24 0.51 33.60
CA PRO A 634 -19.10 -0.47 34.68
C PRO A 634 -19.89 -1.75 34.34
N MET A 635 -19.28 -2.62 33.54
CA MET A 635 -19.84 -3.91 33.13
C MET A 635 -19.80 -4.90 34.32
N SER A 636 -20.71 -4.72 35.28
CA SER A 636 -20.88 -5.61 36.44
C SER A 636 -22.31 -6.16 36.43
N ARG A 637 -22.57 -7.15 35.56
CA ARG A 637 -23.81 -7.93 35.65
C ARG A 637 -23.49 -9.41 35.75
N PRO A 638 -24.17 -10.17 36.62
CA PRO A 638 -24.23 -11.61 36.49
C PRO A 638 -25.13 -11.91 35.29
N MET A 639 -24.53 -11.92 34.10
CA MET A 639 -25.19 -12.44 32.91
C MET A 639 -25.19 -13.96 33.06
N THR A 640 -26.33 -14.61 32.80
CA THR A 640 -26.42 -16.07 32.69
C THR A 640 -25.20 -16.58 31.95
N GLU A 641 -24.34 -17.37 32.63
CA GLU A 641 -23.09 -17.88 32.08
C GLU A 641 -23.41 -18.62 30.78
N GLN A 642 -23.25 -17.94 29.64
CA GLN A 642 -23.25 -18.62 28.37
C GLN A 642 -22.00 -19.50 28.38
N PRO A 643 -22.15 -20.81 28.12
CA PRO A 643 -21.00 -21.68 28.12
C PRO A 643 -20.06 -21.29 26.98
N LEU A 644 -18.77 -21.53 27.19
CA LEU A 644 -17.83 -21.67 26.09
C LEU A 644 -18.16 -22.96 25.32
N LEU A 645 -17.79 -23.01 24.04
CA LEU A 645 -17.91 -24.24 23.28
C LEU A 645 -16.99 -25.30 23.90
N SER A 646 -17.57 -26.39 24.37
CA SER A 646 -16.83 -27.60 24.71
C SER A 646 -17.13 -28.63 23.64
N TRP A 647 -16.08 -29.18 23.03
CA TRP A 647 -16.22 -30.14 21.95
C TRP A 647 -15.36 -31.38 22.24
N ASP A 648 -16.01 -32.54 22.25
CA ASP A 648 -15.35 -33.83 22.32
C ASP A 648 -15.49 -34.51 20.95
N ASP A 649 -14.38 -35.00 20.40
CA ASP A 649 -14.41 -35.76 19.15
C ASP A 649 -15.07 -37.12 19.40
N ALA A 650 -16.31 -37.25 18.97
CA ALA A 650 -17.02 -38.52 18.98
C ALA A 650 -16.47 -39.44 17.87
N ASP A 651 -16.21 -40.69 18.20
CA ASP A 651 -15.80 -41.72 17.25
C ASP A 651 -17.00 -42.04 16.33
N THR A 652 -17.05 -41.42 15.15
CA THR A 652 -18.10 -41.65 14.15
C THR A 652 -17.67 -42.71 13.14
N ASP A 653 -18.64 -43.45 12.60
CA ASP A 653 -18.39 -44.37 11.49
C ASP A 653 -17.68 -43.66 10.32
N LEU A 654 -16.71 -44.36 9.72
CA LEU A 654 -15.90 -43.81 8.64
C LEU A 654 -16.76 -43.48 7.41
N LYS A 655 -16.84 -42.19 7.07
CA LYS A 655 -17.58 -41.67 5.91
C LYS A 655 -16.83 -41.96 4.59
N ARG A 656 -17.54 -41.94 3.45
CA ARG A 656 -16.97 -42.19 2.11
C ARG A 656 -17.34 -41.07 1.16
N THR A 657 -16.36 -40.58 0.38
CA THR A 657 -16.61 -39.58 -0.66
C THR A 657 -17.35 -40.19 -1.85
N VAL A 658 -18.00 -39.35 -2.66
CA VAL A 658 -18.67 -39.78 -3.90
C VAL A 658 -17.67 -40.44 -4.88
N LEU A 659 -16.39 -40.06 -4.80
CA LEU A 659 -15.32 -40.57 -5.65
C LEU A 659 -14.67 -41.86 -5.12
N ARG A 660 -15.12 -42.42 -3.99
CA ARG A 660 -14.52 -43.61 -3.37
C ARG A 660 -14.32 -44.77 -4.35
N ASP A 661 -15.33 -45.06 -5.18
CA ASP A 661 -15.25 -46.16 -6.15
C ASP A 661 -14.28 -45.83 -7.31
N ALA A 662 -14.17 -44.56 -7.70
CA ALA A 662 -13.17 -44.10 -8.65
C ALA A 662 -11.76 -44.29 -8.09
N HIS A 663 -11.54 -43.99 -6.81
CA HIS A 663 -10.26 -44.20 -6.13
C HIS A 663 -9.86 -45.66 -6.10
N ALA A 664 -10.80 -46.55 -5.73
CA ALA A 664 -10.56 -47.99 -5.74
C ALA A 664 -10.22 -48.52 -7.13
N LYS A 665 -10.91 -48.04 -8.18
CA LYS A 665 -10.63 -48.40 -9.58
C LYS A 665 -9.23 -47.96 -10.04
N LEU A 666 -8.74 -46.84 -9.54
CA LEU A 666 -7.40 -46.30 -9.83
C LEU A 666 -6.31 -46.93 -8.95
N GLY A 667 -6.64 -47.91 -8.10
CA GLY A 667 -5.67 -48.60 -7.25
C GLY A 667 -5.19 -47.78 -6.03
N ALA A 668 -5.96 -46.77 -5.62
CA ALA A 668 -5.60 -45.93 -4.48
C ALA A 668 -5.46 -46.72 -3.18
N ARG A 669 -4.44 -46.39 -2.38
CA ARG A 669 -4.37 -46.83 -0.99
C ARG A 669 -5.26 -45.92 -0.15
N LEU A 670 -6.36 -46.44 0.38
CA LEU A 670 -7.27 -45.70 1.24
C LEU A 670 -6.87 -45.84 2.71
N VAL A 671 -6.97 -44.75 3.47
CA VAL A 671 -6.72 -44.70 4.91
C VAL A 671 -7.81 -43.87 5.60
N PRO A 672 -8.09 -44.13 6.88
CA PRO A 672 -8.86 -43.19 7.71
C PRO A 672 -8.13 -41.85 7.81
N PHE A 673 -8.82 -40.77 7.48
CA PHE A 673 -8.34 -39.39 7.65
C PHE A 673 -9.53 -38.49 7.98
N ALA A 674 -9.48 -37.81 9.14
CA ALA A 674 -10.53 -36.88 9.58
C ALA A 674 -11.96 -37.45 9.54
N GLY A 675 -12.15 -38.73 9.89
CA GLY A 675 -13.45 -39.40 9.83
C GLY A 675 -13.89 -39.87 8.43
N TRP A 676 -13.03 -39.75 7.42
CA TRP A 676 -13.30 -40.18 6.03
C TRP A 676 -12.31 -41.24 5.53
N GLU A 677 -12.77 -42.12 4.64
CA GLU A 677 -11.93 -43.04 3.86
C GLU A 677 -11.31 -42.29 2.66
N MET A 678 -10.03 -41.91 2.77
CA MET A 678 -9.36 -41.03 1.80
C MET A 678 -8.10 -41.66 1.17
N PRO A 679 -7.78 -41.35 -0.10
CA PRO A 679 -6.57 -41.82 -0.76
C PRO A 679 -5.31 -41.19 -0.15
N VAL A 680 -4.40 -42.00 0.40
CA VAL A 680 -3.07 -41.52 0.84
C VAL A 680 -2.11 -41.35 -0.35
N TRP A 681 -2.22 -42.22 -1.34
CA TRP A 681 -1.56 -42.15 -2.65
C TRP A 681 -2.18 -43.17 -3.62
N TYR A 682 -1.98 -42.95 -4.91
CA TYR A 682 -2.30 -43.84 -6.04
C TYR A 682 -1.05 -44.54 -6.57
N SER A 683 0.11 -43.87 -6.53
CA SER A 683 1.40 -44.46 -6.92
C SER A 683 2.42 -44.39 -5.79
N SER A 684 3.02 -43.22 -5.56
CA SER A 684 3.89 -42.93 -4.43
C SER A 684 3.87 -41.44 -4.11
N ALA A 685 4.10 -41.11 -2.83
CA ALA A 685 4.13 -39.71 -2.39
C ALA A 685 5.11 -38.84 -3.21
N LEU A 686 6.27 -39.39 -3.59
CA LEU A 686 7.29 -38.65 -4.34
C LEU A 686 6.92 -38.43 -5.82
N GLU A 687 6.29 -39.42 -6.46
CA GLU A 687 5.88 -39.29 -7.86
C GLU A 687 4.74 -38.28 -8.01
N GLU A 688 3.73 -38.39 -7.15
CA GLU A 688 2.62 -37.43 -7.10
C GLU A 688 3.08 -36.02 -6.73
N HIS A 689 4.00 -35.89 -5.75
CA HIS A 689 4.63 -34.60 -5.43
C HIS A 689 5.30 -33.98 -6.67
N ARG A 690 6.06 -34.79 -7.43
CA ARG A 690 6.72 -34.34 -8.66
C ARG A 690 5.71 -33.95 -9.73
N ALA A 691 4.58 -34.64 -9.83
CA ALA A 691 3.51 -34.27 -10.75
C ALA A 691 2.94 -32.89 -10.41
N VAL A 692 2.63 -32.61 -9.13
CA VAL A 692 2.15 -31.29 -8.71
C VAL A 692 3.15 -30.18 -9.06
N ARG A 693 4.45 -30.41 -8.82
CA ARG A 693 5.52 -29.43 -9.06
C ARG A 693 5.86 -29.19 -10.52
N LYS A 694 5.75 -30.23 -11.36
CA LYS A 694 6.23 -30.18 -12.76
C LYS A 694 5.09 -30.11 -13.78
N THR A 695 3.94 -30.69 -13.45
CA THR A 695 2.78 -30.85 -14.33
C THR A 695 1.50 -30.42 -13.60
N ALA A 696 0.69 -31.36 -13.12
CA ALA A 696 -0.46 -31.10 -12.28
C ALA A 696 -0.83 -32.36 -11.46
N GLY A 697 -1.49 -32.14 -10.33
CA GLY A 697 -2.10 -33.16 -9.48
C GLY A 697 -3.60 -32.88 -9.27
N LEU A 698 -4.41 -33.94 -9.29
CA LEU A 698 -5.86 -33.89 -9.03
C LEU A 698 -6.19 -34.51 -7.67
N TYR A 699 -6.84 -33.75 -6.80
CA TYR A 699 -7.13 -34.14 -5.42
C TYR A 699 -8.64 -34.20 -5.16
N ASP A 700 -9.08 -35.23 -4.44
CA ASP A 700 -10.43 -35.30 -3.89
C ASP A 700 -10.50 -34.49 -2.60
N LEU A 701 -11.30 -33.42 -2.63
CA LEU A 701 -11.57 -32.59 -1.46
C LEU A 701 -12.99 -32.78 -0.91
N GLY A 702 -13.77 -33.73 -1.43
CA GLY A 702 -15.18 -33.91 -1.08
C GLY A 702 -15.48 -34.28 0.38
N HIS A 703 -14.45 -34.36 1.21
CA HIS A 703 -14.52 -34.48 2.67
C HIS A 703 -14.66 -33.12 3.38
N MET A 704 -14.30 -31.99 2.74
CA MET A 704 -14.38 -30.62 3.30
C MET A 704 -15.82 -30.15 3.51
N GLY A 705 -16.08 -29.32 4.52
CA GLY A 705 -17.40 -28.76 4.78
C GLY A 705 -17.65 -27.51 3.93
N VAL A 706 -18.89 -27.33 3.44
CA VAL A 706 -19.25 -26.20 2.58
C VAL A 706 -20.55 -25.56 3.06
N PHE A 707 -20.44 -24.43 3.74
CA PHE A 707 -21.56 -23.70 4.32
C PHE A 707 -21.86 -22.43 3.52
N GLN A 708 -23.13 -22.03 3.51
CA GLN A 708 -23.55 -20.73 3.00
C GLN A 708 -24.02 -19.86 4.16
N VAL A 709 -23.44 -18.67 4.29
CA VAL A 709 -23.94 -17.63 5.20
C VAL A 709 -24.62 -16.55 4.36
N SER A 710 -25.88 -16.25 4.65
CA SER A 710 -26.67 -15.32 3.87
C SER A 710 -27.58 -14.41 4.67
N GLY A 711 -27.93 -13.28 4.05
CA GLY A 711 -28.79 -12.24 4.61
C GLY A 711 -28.08 -10.89 4.66
N PRO A 712 -28.84 -9.78 4.88
CA PRO A 712 -28.28 -8.42 4.89
C PRO A 712 -27.15 -8.20 5.90
N ARG A 713 -27.07 -9.05 6.93
CA ARG A 713 -26.11 -8.97 8.03
C ARG A 713 -24.97 -9.99 7.95
N ALA A 714 -24.86 -10.73 6.84
CA ALA A 714 -23.85 -11.79 6.68
C ALA A 714 -22.42 -11.28 6.85
N THR A 715 -22.10 -10.08 6.33
CA THR A 715 -20.78 -9.46 6.49
C THR A 715 -20.45 -9.19 7.97
N ASP A 716 -21.41 -8.68 8.73
CA ASP A 716 -21.21 -8.31 10.13
C ASP A 716 -21.11 -9.53 11.04
N PHE A 717 -21.94 -10.54 10.78
CA PHE A 717 -21.82 -11.84 11.44
C PHE A 717 -20.45 -12.47 11.22
N LEU A 718 -20.01 -12.59 9.96
CA LEU A 718 -18.70 -13.16 9.64
C LEU A 718 -17.54 -12.31 10.17
N ASN A 719 -17.68 -10.97 10.19
CA ASN A 719 -16.71 -10.11 10.83
C ASN A 719 -16.60 -10.36 12.35
N ALA A 720 -17.69 -10.72 13.04
CA ALA A 720 -17.62 -11.00 14.47
C ALA A 720 -16.98 -12.36 14.80
N VAL A 721 -17.15 -13.37 13.93
CA VAL A 721 -16.68 -14.75 14.22
C VAL A 721 -15.38 -15.15 13.53
N CYS A 722 -14.91 -14.34 12.56
CA CYS A 722 -13.68 -14.62 11.82
C CYS A 722 -12.56 -13.63 12.16
N SER A 723 -11.29 -14.03 12.11
CA SER A 723 -10.15 -13.13 12.36
C SER A 723 -9.87 -12.12 11.24
N ASN A 724 -10.20 -12.47 9.99
CA ASN A 724 -9.94 -11.62 8.81
C ASN A 724 -11.09 -10.64 8.57
N TYR A 725 -10.90 -9.67 7.68
CA TYR A 725 -11.85 -8.58 7.48
C TYR A 725 -12.70 -8.78 6.23
N VAL A 726 -13.87 -9.38 6.42
CA VAL A 726 -14.78 -9.86 5.36
C VAL A 726 -15.32 -8.71 4.51
N ALA A 727 -15.46 -7.52 5.10
CA ALA A 727 -15.94 -6.35 4.40
C ALA A 727 -15.01 -5.87 3.26
N TRP A 728 -13.76 -6.34 3.19
CA TRP A 728 -12.85 -6.04 2.07
C TRP A 728 -13.12 -6.88 0.82
N LEU A 729 -13.75 -8.06 0.97
CA LEU A 729 -14.06 -8.91 -0.18
C LEU A 729 -15.00 -8.18 -1.14
N LYS A 730 -14.69 -8.20 -2.43
CA LYS A 730 -15.63 -7.87 -3.50
C LYS A 730 -16.29 -9.14 -4.03
N ASN A 731 -17.38 -9.00 -4.78
CA ASN A 731 -18.02 -10.13 -5.44
C ASN A 731 -17.01 -10.85 -6.35
N GLY A 732 -16.92 -12.19 -6.25
CA GLY A 732 -15.93 -13.00 -6.97
C GLY A 732 -14.57 -13.12 -6.27
N GLN A 733 -14.40 -12.58 -5.07
CA GLN A 733 -13.17 -12.71 -4.29
C GLN A 733 -13.31 -13.66 -3.10
N SER A 734 -12.18 -14.16 -2.63
CA SER A 734 -12.07 -15.03 -1.47
C SER A 734 -10.92 -14.62 -0.56
N GLN A 735 -10.97 -15.05 0.69
CA GLN A 735 -9.88 -14.87 1.63
C GLN A 735 -9.78 -16.04 2.60
N TYR A 736 -8.56 -16.28 3.07
CA TYR A 736 -8.27 -17.15 4.18
C TYR A 736 -8.52 -16.43 5.51
N ALA A 737 -9.10 -17.10 6.51
CA ALA A 737 -9.43 -16.54 7.82
C ALA A 737 -9.41 -17.64 8.89
N TYR A 738 -9.44 -17.25 10.17
CA TYR A 738 -9.60 -18.19 11.29
C TYR A 738 -10.97 -18.03 11.92
N LEU A 739 -11.60 -19.14 12.29
CA LEU A 739 -12.63 -19.18 13.33
C LEU A 739 -11.91 -19.29 14.67
N MET A 740 -12.32 -18.46 15.63
CA MET A 740 -11.73 -18.40 16.96
C MET A 740 -12.84 -18.42 18.00
N ASP A 741 -12.55 -18.97 19.17
CA ASP A 741 -13.43 -18.87 20.33
C ASP A 741 -13.15 -17.59 21.15
N ALA A 742 -13.78 -17.48 22.33
CA ALA A 742 -13.62 -16.31 23.20
C ALA A 742 -12.21 -16.20 23.82
N ASP A 743 -11.43 -17.28 23.83
CA ASP A 743 -10.07 -17.35 24.38
C ASP A 743 -8.99 -17.03 23.36
N GLY A 744 -9.36 -16.92 22.08
CA GLY A 744 -8.40 -16.74 20.98
C GLY A 744 -7.86 -18.05 20.43
N ASP A 745 -8.34 -19.19 20.92
CA ASP A 745 -7.97 -20.50 20.39
C ASP A 745 -8.58 -20.67 19.00
N VAL A 746 -7.76 -21.16 18.07
CA VAL A 746 -8.19 -21.36 16.68
C VAL A 746 -9.04 -22.62 16.60
N LEU A 747 -10.32 -22.44 16.29
CA LEU A 747 -11.27 -23.52 16.07
C LEU A 747 -11.10 -24.17 14.70
N ASP A 748 -10.86 -23.36 13.67
CA ASP A 748 -10.57 -23.84 12.32
C ASP A 748 -9.89 -22.74 11.48
N ASP A 749 -9.16 -23.15 10.44
CA ASP A 749 -8.72 -22.27 9.37
C ASP A 749 -9.57 -22.45 8.11
N ILE A 750 -10.16 -21.36 7.62
CA ILE A 750 -11.26 -21.40 6.66
C ILE A 750 -11.00 -20.53 5.44
N PHE A 751 -11.71 -20.82 4.35
CA PHE A 751 -11.85 -19.89 3.23
C PHE A 751 -13.26 -19.30 3.16
N ILE A 752 -13.34 -17.99 2.95
CA ILE A 752 -14.59 -17.26 2.76
C ILE A 752 -14.62 -16.73 1.33
N TYR A 753 -15.67 -17.04 0.57
CA TYR A 753 -15.88 -16.56 -0.80
C TYR A 753 -17.11 -15.65 -0.85
N ARG A 754 -16.97 -14.42 -1.33
CA ARG A 754 -18.10 -13.50 -1.51
C ARG A 754 -18.72 -13.70 -2.89
N ARG A 755 -19.86 -14.40 -2.93
CA ARG A 755 -20.66 -14.58 -4.16
C ARG A 755 -21.45 -13.32 -4.50
N ASP A 756 -22.03 -12.72 -3.48
CA ASP A 756 -22.75 -11.46 -3.57
C ASP A 756 -22.67 -10.71 -2.23
N TRP A 757 -23.16 -9.47 -2.17
CA TRP A 757 -23.05 -8.64 -0.97
C TRP A 757 -23.71 -9.23 0.29
N ASN A 758 -24.69 -10.12 0.11
CA ASN A 758 -25.41 -10.80 1.19
C ASN A 758 -25.28 -12.34 1.15
N ARG A 759 -24.33 -12.89 0.39
CA ARG A 759 -24.15 -14.34 0.22
C ARG A 759 -22.68 -14.73 0.18
N TYR A 760 -22.28 -15.52 1.16
CA TYR A 760 -20.92 -16.00 1.33
C TYR A 760 -20.89 -17.53 1.34
N LEU A 761 -19.87 -18.10 0.70
CA LEU A 761 -19.48 -19.50 0.89
C LEU A 761 -18.40 -19.55 1.96
N VAL A 762 -18.55 -20.42 2.95
CA VAL A 762 -17.55 -20.69 3.98
C VAL A 762 -17.13 -22.13 3.85
N VAL A 763 -15.86 -22.36 3.55
CA VAL A 763 -15.28 -23.69 3.36
C VAL A 763 -14.40 -24.00 4.57
N VAL A 764 -14.73 -25.10 5.25
CA VAL A 764 -14.15 -25.52 6.52
C VAL A 764 -13.45 -26.87 6.40
N ASN A 765 -12.47 -27.14 7.26
CA ASN A 765 -11.75 -28.40 7.23
C ASN A 765 -12.64 -29.59 7.59
N ALA A 766 -12.40 -30.71 6.92
CA ALA A 766 -13.18 -31.94 7.10
C ALA A 766 -13.23 -32.44 8.55
N ALA A 767 -12.12 -32.31 9.29
CA ALA A 767 -12.03 -32.73 10.70
C ALA A 767 -12.92 -31.89 11.62
N ASN A 768 -13.20 -30.64 11.23
CA ASN A 768 -13.88 -29.66 12.06
C ASN A 768 -15.33 -29.40 11.60
N GLU A 769 -15.79 -29.97 10.48
CA GLU A 769 -17.12 -29.71 9.88
C GLU A 769 -18.26 -29.68 10.92
N SER A 770 -18.33 -30.67 11.81
CA SER A 770 -19.39 -30.73 12.84
C SER A 770 -19.20 -29.71 13.96
N LYS A 771 -17.95 -29.46 14.35
CA LYS A 771 -17.57 -28.46 15.36
C LYS A 771 -17.86 -27.04 14.88
N ASP A 772 -17.49 -26.73 13.64
CA ASP A 772 -17.70 -25.42 13.03
C ASP A 772 -19.18 -25.16 12.74
N TRP A 773 -19.92 -26.20 12.33
CA TRP A 773 -21.37 -26.12 12.19
C TRP A 773 -22.04 -25.79 13.53
N GLU A 774 -21.67 -26.48 14.61
CA GLU A 774 -22.17 -26.22 15.96
C GLU A 774 -21.75 -24.84 16.47
N TRP A 775 -20.51 -24.42 16.23
CA TRP A 775 -20.01 -23.09 16.59
C TRP A 775 -20.81 -21.99 15.90
N LEU A 776 -20.87 -22.01 14.57
CA LEU A 776 -21.52 -20.96 13.79
C LEU A 776 -23.03 -20.88 14.09
N ASN A 777 -23.73 -22.01 14.18
CA ASN A 777 -25.15 -22.00 14.55
C ASN A 777 -25.36 -21.63 16.01
N GLY A 778 -24.48 -22.07 16.91
CA GLY A 778 -24.53 -21.75 18.32
C GLY A 778 -24.33 -20.25 18.57
N VAL A 779 -23.35 -19.62 17.93
CA VAL A 779 -23.16 -18.16 18.01
C VAL A 779 -24.35 -17.42 17.39
N ASN A 780 -24.86 -17.87 16.23
CA ASN A 780 -26.05 -17.30 15.59
C ASN A 780 -27.31 -17.39 16.48
N ALA A 781 -27.42 -18.45 17.28
CA ALA A 781 -28.51 -18.67 18.24
C ALA A 781 -28.23 -18.10 19.65
N ALA A 782 -27.12 -17.38 19.84
CA ALA A 782 -26.67 -16.86 21.14
C ALA A 782 -26.56 -17.95 22.23
N LYS A 783 -26.08 -19.14 21.85
CA LYS A 783 -25.81 -20.28 22.75
C LYS A 783 -24.45 -20.18 23.43
N TYR A 784 -23.41 -19.76 22.69
CA TYR A 784 -22.03 -19.71 23.17
C TYR A 784 -21.55 -18.27 23.37
N ALA A 785 -20.73 -18.06 24.40
CA ALA A 785 -20.04 -16.80 24.60
C ALA A 785 -18.92 -16.63 23.55
N ILE A 786 -18.78 -15.42 23.01
CA ILE A 786 -17.72 -15.03 22.05
C ILE A 786 -16.74 -14.01 22.63
N ASP A 787 -16.98 -13.59 23.87
CA ASP A 787 -16.22 -12.60 24.63
C ASP A 787 -16.36 -12.97 26.12
N ARG A 788 -15.24 -13.07 26.84
CA ARG A 788 -15.24 -13.40 28.28
C ARG A 788 -15.69 -12.23 29.15
N ASP A 789 -15.33 -11.01 28.76
CA ASP A 789 -15.61 -9.80 29.52
C ASP A 789 -17.07 -9.37 29.35
N ILE A 790 -17.66 -9.69 28.18
CA ILE A 790 -19.06 -9.40 27.87
C ILE A 790 -19.75 -10.67 27.35
N PRO A 791 -20.14 -11.61 28.24
CA PRO A 791 -20.65 -12.92 27.83
C PRO A 791 -21.83 -12.87 26.86
N GLY A 792 -22.79 -11.97 27.04
CA GLY A 792 -23.96 -11.90 26.14
C GLY A 792 -23.73 -11.11 24.85
N ARG A 793 -22.49 -10.74 24.53
CA ARG A 793 -22.13 -10.15 23.25
C ARG A 793 -22.48 -11.12 22.12
N ARG A 794 -23.10 -10.60 21.06
CA ARG A 794 -23.56 -11.42 19.94
C ARG A 794 -23.61 -10.62 18.64
N PRO A 795 -23.30 -11.25 17.49
CA PRO A 795 -23.54 -10.65 16.18
C PRO A 795 -25.03 -10.59 15.85
N SER A 796 -25.35 -9.87 14.77
CA SER A 796 -26.68 -9.90 14.16
C SER A 796 -26.99 -11.31 13.58
N PRO A 797 -28.23 -11.78 13.66
CA PRO A 797 -28.61 -13.10 13.17
C PRO A 797 -28.58 -13.18 11.63
N VAL A 798 -28.27 -14.37 11.12
CA VAL A 798 -28.15 -14.69 9.69
C VAL A 798 -28.73 -16.06 9.37
N GLN A 799 -28.91 -16.37 8.07
CA GLN A 799 -29.23 -17.71 7.62
C GLN A 799 -27.96 -18.48 7.30
N ILE A 800 -27.84 -19.70 7.84
CA ILE A 800 -26.71 -20.61 7.60
C ILE A 800 -27.25 -21.92 7.01
N ASP A 801 -26.77 -22.31 5.83
CA ASP A 801 -27.16 -23.55 5.15
C ASP A 801 -25.94 -24.45 4.91
N ASP A 802 -26.04 -25.75 5.21
CA ASP A 802 -25.05 -26.74 4.78
C ASP A 802 -25.32 -27.12 3.32
N LEU A 803 -24.47 -26.64 2.40
CA LEU A 803 -24.66 -26.89 0.97
C LEU A 803 -24.30 -28.31 0.56
N LYS A 804 -23.47 -29.02 1.33
CA LYS A 804 -23.20 -30.44 1.07
C LYS A 804 -24.44 -31.25 1.41
N ALA A 805 -25.04 -31.05 2.59
CA ALA A 805 -26.24 -31.78 2.99
C ALA A 805 -27.48 -31.41 2.15
N THR A 806 -27.67 -30.11 1.86
CA THR A 806 -28.90 -29.62 1.20
C THR A 806 -28.86 -29.68 -0.32
N ARG A 807 -27.68 -29.52 -0.93
CA ARG A 807 -27.52 -29.43 -2.40
C ARG A 807 -26.50 -30.41 -2.97
N GLY A 808 -25.82 -31.19 -2.13
CA GLY A 808 -24.79 -32.12 -2.56
C GLY A 808 -23.60 -31.41 -3.20
N VAL A 809 -23.19 -30.24 -2.70
CA VAL A 809 -21.97 -29.57 -3.19
C VAL A 809 -20.73 -30.36 -2.74
N VAL A 810 -19.82 -30.59 -3.68
CA VAL A 810 -18.57 -31.34 -3.51
C VAL A 810 -17.45 -30.56 -4.20
N ASP A 811 -16.27 -30.56 -3.61
CA ASP A 811 -15.09 -29.89 -4.14
C ASP A 811 -13.95 -30.85 -4.51
N ILE A 812 -13.17 -30.44 -5.50
CA ILE A 812 -11.93 -31.10 -5.93
C ILE A 812 -10.86 -30.04 -6.21
N ALA A 813 -9.59 -30.42 -6.16
CA ALA A 813 -8.47 -29.51 -6.43
C ALA A 813 -7.65 -29.97 -7.64
N LEU A 814 -7.41 -29.08 -8.59
CA LEU A 814 -6.46 -29.27 -9.70
C LEU A 814 -5.27 -28.33 -9.48
N GLN A 815 -4.12 -28.85 -9.09
CA GLN A 815 -2.99 -28.05 -8.59
C GLN A 815 -1.74 -28.30 -9.44
N GLY A 816 -1.00 -27.25 -9.82
CA GLY A 816 0.25 -27.35 -10.57
C GLY A 816 0.28 -26.49 -11.85
N PRO A 817 1.46 -26.29 -12.46
CA PRO A 817 1.67 -25.37 -13.58
C PRO A 817 0.83 -25.69 -14.82
N ALA A 818 0.47 -26.95 -15.06
CA ALA A 818 -0.37 -27.37 -16.19
C ALA A 818 -1.88 -27.19 -15.94
N SER A 819 -2.30 -26.91 -14.69
CA SER A 819 -3.72 -26.78 -14.33
C SER A 819 -4.52 -25.81 -15.20
N PRO A 820 -4.02 -24.61 -15.60
CA PRO A 820 -4.79 -23.70 -16.45
C PRO A 820 -5.01 -24.26 -17.86
N ALA A 821 -4.00 -24.93 -18.42
CA ALA A 821 -4.07 -25.52 -19.76
C ALA A 821 -5.04 -26.69 -19.82
N ILE A 822 -5.06 -27.52 -18.77
CA ILE A 822 -5.97 -28.67 -18.63
C ILE A 822 -7.42 -28.17 -18.52
N LEU A 823 -7.69 -27.27 -17.58
CA LEU A 823 -9.04 -26.75 -17.36
C LEU A 823 -9.58 -26.01 -18.59
N ALA A 824 -8.70 -25.29 -19.30
CA ALA A 824 -9.06 -24.63 -20.55
C ALA A 824 -9.56 -25.60 -21.63
N GLN A 825 -9.14 -26.88 -21.66
CA GLN A 825 -9.63 -27.84 -22.67
C GLN A 825 -11.14 -28.08 -22.56
N LEU A 826 -11.71 -27.95 -21.37
CA LEU A 826 -13.13 -28.16 -21.09
C LEU A 826 -13.97 -26.87 -21.29
N ALA A 827 -13.32 -25.73 -21.53
CA ALA A 827 -13.93 -24.41 -21.55
C ALA A 827 -14.16 -23.88 -22.98
N THR A 828 -15.27 -23.17 -23.19
CA THR A 828 -15.52 -22.41 -24.41
C THR A 828 -14.51 -21.25 -24.58
N PRO A 829 -14.34 -20.66 -25.78
CA PRO A 829 -13.40 -19.56 -25.99
C PRO A 829 -13.60 -18.35 -25.04
N VAL A 830 -14.83 -18.05 -24.65
CA VAL A 830 -15.13 -16.96 -23.70
C VAL A 830 -14.67 -17.37 -22.29
N GLN A 831 -15.02 -18.57 -21.85
CA GLN A 831 -14.65 -19.08 -20.52
C GLN A 831 -13.14 -19.25 -20.37
N LYS A 832 -12.42 -19.61 -21.44
CA LYS A 832 -10.95 -19.62 -21.47
C LYS A 832 -10.37 -18.25 -21.12
N ARG A 833 -10.95 -17.16 -21.64
CA ARG A 833 -10.51 -15.80 -21.31
C ARG A 833 -10.82 -15.46 -19.85
N THR A 834 -12.00 -15.87 -19.35
CA THR A 834 -12.36 -15.71 -17.94
C THR A 834 -11.39 -16.42 -17.00
N LEU A 835 -11.06 -17.69 -17.28
CA LEU A 835 -10.10 -18.48 -16.50
C LEU A 835 -8.68 -17.88 -16.55
N ALA A 836 -8.26 -17.39 -17.71
CA ALA A 836 -6.95 -16.76 -17.89
C ALA A 836 -6.83 -15.40 -17.16
N ALA A 837 -7.95 -14.69 -16.96
CA ALA A 837 -7.98 -13.41 -16.27
C ALA A 837 -8.02 -13.55 -14.74
N LEU A 838 -8.38 -14.74 -14.22
CA LEU A 838 -8.61 -14.98 -12.80
C LEU A 838 -7.34 -14.79 -11.96
N GLN A 839 -7.37 -13.85 -11.02
CA GLN A 839 -6.26 -13.62 -10.10
C GLN A 839 -6.30 -14.61 -8.93
N ARG A 840 -5.17 -14.74 -8.22
CA ARG A 840 -5.11 -15.59 -7.03
C ARG A 840 -6.17 -15.11 -6.03
N THR A 841 -6.83 -16.06 -5.36
CA THR A 841 -7.95 -15.80 -4.44
C THR A 841 -9.19 -15.17 -5.07
N GLU A 842 -9.32 -15.19 -6.39
CA GLU A 842 -10.59 -14.92 -7.08
C GLU A 842 -11.26 -16.21 -7.52
N PHE A 843 -12.56 -16.14 -7.79
CA PHE A 843 -13.34 -17.24 -8.37
C PHE A 843 -14.33 -16.74 -9.42
N CYS A 844 -14.78 -17.65 -10.27
CA CYS A 844 -15.86 -17.40 -11.21
C CYS A 844 -16.86 -18.56 -11.21
N GLU A 845 -18.10 -18.26 -11.61
CA GLU A 845 -19.12 -19.27 -11.86
C GLU A 845 -19.12 -19.60 -13.37
N LEU A 846 -18.97 -20.88 -13.71
CA LEU A 846 -18.84 -21.35 -15.09
C LEU A 846 -19.79 -22.51 -15.37
N ASP A 847 -20.15 -22.65 -16.64
CA ASP A 847 -20.82 -23.84 -17.18
C ASP A 847 -19.85 -24.64 -18.04
N LEU A 848 -19.34 -25.77 -17.55
CA LEU A 848 -18.50 -26.65 -18.37
C LEU A 848 -19.35 -27.80 -18.91
N GLU A 849 -19.49 -27.85 -20.24
CA GLU A 849 -20.28 -28.86 -20.96
C GLU A 849 -21.71 -29.07 -20.37
N GLY A 850 -22.41 -27.98 -20.02
CA GLY A 850 -23.79 -28.02 -19.49
C GLY A 850 -23.89 -28.21 -17.98
N ARG A 851 -22.79 -28.09 -17.23
CA ARG A 851 -22.74 -28.28 -15.77
C ARG A 851 -22.18 -27.04 -15.08
N GLN A 852 -22.98 -26.49 -14.17
CA GLN A 852 -22.62 -25.33 -13.35
C GLN A 852 -21.61 -25.69 -12.27
N MET A 853 -20.59 -24.85 -12.10
CA MET A 853 -19.58 -24.98 -11.06
C MET A 853 -18.98 -23.62 -10.67
N ILE A 854 -18.40 -23.57 -9.48
CA ILE A 854 -17.55 -22.47 -9.05
C ILE A 854 -16.10 -22.91 -9.25
N VAL A 855 -15.31 -22.11 -9.95
CA VAL A 855 -13.87 -22.33 -10.12
C VAL A 855 -13.13 -21.23 -9.39
N ALA A 856 -12.40 -21.58 -8.35
CA ALA A 856 -11.61 -20.66 -7.54
C ALA A 856 -10.11 -20.86 -7.77
N ARG A 857 -9.35 -19.77 -7.93
CA ARG A 857 -7.89 -19.81 -8.00
C ARG A 857 -7.27 -19.81 -6.60
N THR A 858 -7.56 -20.88 -5.86
CA THR A 858 -7.10 -21.18 -4.50
C THR A 858 -6.33 -22.51 -4.46
N GLY A 859 -5.62 -22.76 -3.36
CA GLY A 859 -4.84 -23.99 -3.22
C GLY A 859 -3.88 -24.01 -2.04
N TYR A 860 -3.54 -25.21 -1.61
CA TYR A 860 -2.77 -25.52 -0.39
C TYR A 860 -1.43 -26.23 -0.69
N THR A 861 -1.02 -26.32 -1.96
CA THR A 861 0.19 -27.05 -2.38
C THR A 861 1.42 -26.14 -2.50
N GLY A 862 1.25 -24.82 -2.39
CA GLY A 862 2.29 -23.83 -2.63
C GLY A 862 2.54 -23.48 -4.09
N GLU A 863 1.81 -24.09 -5.02
CA GLU A 863 1.89 -23.79 -6.45
C GLU A 863 1.43 -22.36 -6.79
N GLU A 864 1.98 -21.81 -7.87
CA GLU A 864 1.53 -20.52 -8.43
C GLU A 864 0.22 -20.65 -9.21
N GLN A 865 -0.01 -21.82 -9.80
CA GLN A 865 -1.21 -22.16 -10.56
C GLN A 865 -1.92 -23.34 -9.91
N GLY A 866 -3.21 -23.17 -9.65
CA GLY A 866 -4.06 -24.19 -9.06
C GLY A 866 -5.48 -23.67 -8.93
N TYR A 867 -6.42 -24.61 -8.95
CA TYR A 867 -7.84 -24.34 -8.84
C TYR A 867 -8.49 -25.30 -7.84
N GLU A 868 -9.46 -24.79 -7.10
CA GLU A 868 -10.47 -25.56 -6.39
C GLU A 868 -11.80 -25.40 -7.13
N ILE A 869 -12.50 -26.50 -7.35
CA ILE A 869 -13.70 -26.52 -8.18
C ILE A 869 -14.84 -27.11 -7.36
N TYR A 870 -15.88 -26.31 -7.13
CA TYR A 870 -17.08 -26.70 -6.38
C TYR A 870 -18.20 -27.04 -7.37
N VAL A 871 -18.74 -28.24 -7.26
CA VAL A 871 -19.68 -28.82 -8.23
C VAL A 871 -20.72 -29.68 -7.51
N SER A 872 -21.83 -30.01 -8.17
CA SER A 872 -22.81 -30.95 -7.60
C SER A 872 -22.27 -32.39 -7.55
N GLN A 873 -22.72 -33.16 -6.56
CA GLN A 873 -22.39 -34.58 -6.39
C GLN A 873 -22.74 -35.43 -7.63
N SER A 874 -23.78 -35.03 -8.37
CA SER A 874 -24.18 -35.69 -9.62
C SER A 874 -23.19 -35.47 -10.78
N SER A 875 -22.31 -34.49 -10.65
CA SER A 875 -21.38 -34.05 -11.69
C SER A 875 -19.91 -34.30 -11.34
N VAL A 876 -19.58 -34.56 -10.06
CA VAL A 876 -18.18 -34.69 -9.62
C VAL A 876 -17.45 -35.86 -10.27
N CYS A 877 -18.09 -37.03 -10.41
CA CYS A 877 -17.46 -38.18 -11.08
C CYS A 877 -17.16 -37.88 -12.56
N TRP A 878 -18.08 -37.20 -13.24
CA TRP A 878 -17.87 -36.74 -14.62
C TRP A 878 -16.69 -35.77 -14.69
N LEU A 879 -16.63 -34.79 -13.79
CA LEU A 879 -15.56 -33.78 -13.79
C LEU A 879 -14.21 -34.43 -13.52
N TRP A 880 -14.14 -35.36 -12.56
CA TRP A 880 -12.94 -36.11 -12.23
C TRP A 880 -12.39 -36.88 -13.44
N ASP A 881 -13.23 -37.66 -14.11
CA ASP A 881 -12.85 -38.44 -15.28
C ASP A 881 -12.43 -37.54 -16.46
N ARG A 882 -13.17 -36.45 -16.71
CA ARG A 882 -12.86 -35.49 -17.79
C ARG A 882 -11.58 -34.73 -17.56
N LEU A 883 -11.26 -34.35 -16.33
CA LEU A 883 -9.99 -33.70 -16.00
C LEU A 883 -8.82 -34.67 -16.17
N LEU A 884 -8.95 -35.93 -15.75
CA LEU A 884 -7.93 -36.95 -15.97
C LEU A 884 -7.69 -37.19 -17.47
N GLU A 885 -8.75 -37.30 -18.27
CA GLU A 885 -8.66 -37.46 -19.72
C GLU A 885 -8.01 -36.24 -20.40
N ALA A 886 -8.47 -35.02 -20.09
CA ALA A 886 -7.90 -33.79 -20.63
C ALA A 886 -6.46 -33.53 -20.16
N GLY A 887 -6.10 -34.06 -18.99
CA GLY A 887 -4.80 -33.89 -18.35
C GLY A 887 -3.75 -34.93 -18.71
N GLU A 888 -4.13 -36.07 -19.30
CA GLU A 888 -3.20 -37.13 -19.70
C GLU A 888 -2.06 -36.59 -20.59
N PRO A 889 -2.29 -35.77 -21.64
CA PRO A 889 -1.21 -35.23 -22.48
C PRO A 889 -0.26 -34.29 -21.72
N TYR A 890 -0.69 -33.77 -20.58
CA TYR A 890 0.07 -32.87 -19.72
C TYR A 890 0.76 -33.60 -18.56
N GLY A 891 0.55 -34.91 -18.40
CA GLY A 891 1.08 -35.70 -17.28
C GLY A 891 0.39 -35.41 -15.94
N LEU A 892 -0.92 -35.14 -15.95
CA LEU A 892 -1.75 -35.05 -14.74
C LEU A 892 -1.81 -36.41 -14.04
N LEU A 893 -1.64 -36.42 -12.71
CA LEU A 893 -1.86 -37.61 -11.89
C LEU A 893 -2.94 -37.36 -10.82
N PRO A 894 -3.78 -38.37 -10.50
CA PRO A 894 -4.53 -38.33 -9.25
C PRO A 894 -3.55 -38.37 -8.07
N CYS A 895 -3.81 -37.56 -7.05
CA CYS A 895 -2.90 -37.33 -5.93
C CYS A 895 -3.61 -37.52 -4.58
N GLY A 896 -2.91 -38.13 -3.63
CA GLY A 896 -3.40 -38.42 -2.29
C GLY A 896 -2.81 -37.54 -1.18
N LEU A 897 -3.19 -37.84 0.06
CA LEU A 897 -2.82 -37.04 1.24
C LEU A 897 -1.30 -36.91 1.46
N ALA A 898 -0.49 -37.89 1.04
CA ALA A 898 0.96 -37.84 1.23
C ALA A 898 1.67 -36.84 0.29
N SER A 899 1.16 -36.67 -0.94
CA SER A 899 1.67 -35.63 -1.85
C SER A 899 1.21 -34.24 -1.42
N ARG A 900 -0.01 -34.10 -0.90
CA ARG A 900 -0.44 -32.89 -0.19
C ARG A 900 0.53 -32.54 0.95
N ASP A 901 0.82 -33.50 1.83
CA ASP A 901 1.67 -33.27 3.00
C ASP A 901 3.12 -32.87 2.64
N SER A 902 3.67 -33.50 1.60
CA SER A 902 5.02 -33.14 1.14
C SER A 902 5.08 -31.80 0.40
N THR A 903 4.08 -31.48 -0.43
CA THR A 903 4.03 -30.20 -1.16
C THR A 903 3.78 -29.02 -0.21
N ARG A 904 2.88 -29.14 0.77
CA ARG A 904 2.66 -28.09 1.79
C ARG A 904 3.90 -27.88 2.65
N THR A 905 4.58 -28.96 3.08
CA THR A 905 5.81 -28.86 3.90
C THR A 905 6.91 -28.13 3.15
N GLU A 906 7.15 -28.50 1.90
CA GLU A 906 8.16 -27.84 1.05
C GLU A 906 7.80 -26.37 0.79
N ALA A 907 6.52 -26.07 0.60
CA ALA A 907 6.04 -24.70 0.44
C ALA A 907 6.18 -23.85 1.71
N GLY A 908 6.31 -24.49 2.87
CA GLY A 908 6.25 -23.87 4.17
C GLY A 908 4.82 -23.57 4.63
N LEU A 909 3.81 -24.30 4.19
CA LEU A 909 2.45 -24.10 4.69
C LEU A 909 2.24 -24.96 5.95
N PRO A 910 1.79 -24.38 7.08
CA PRO A 910 1.43 -25.14 8.27
C PRO A 910 0.17 -25.96 7.99
N LEU A 911 -0.01 -27.06 8.70
CA LEU A 911 -1.22 -27.87 8.68
C LEU A 911 -2.00 -27.67 9.98
N TYR A 912 -3.31 -27.38 9.87
CA TYR A 912 -4.22 -27.33 11.01
C TYR A 912 -4.29 -28.71 11.70
N GLY A 913 -4.34 -28.70 13.03
CA GLY A 913 -4.36 -29.89 13.88
C GLY A 913 -3.00 -30.60 13.99
N HIS A 914 -1.95 -30.07 13.32
CA HIS A 914 -0.58 -30.57 13.43
C HIS A 914 0.41 -29.48 13.82
N GLU A 915 0.69 -28.51 12.95
CA GLU A 915 1.47 -27.33 13.36
C GLU A 915 0.56 -26.29 14.02
N LEU A 916 -0.47 -25.84 13.31
CA LEU A 916 -1.39 -24.82 13.77
C LEU A 916 -2.49 -25.46 14.62
N ALA A 917 -2.76 -24.93 15.81
CA ALA A 917 -3.77 -25.49 16.73
C ALA A 917 -3.62 -27.02 16.94
N GLY A 918 -2.37 -27.47 16.99
CA GLY A 918 -1.98 -28.87 17.16
C GLY A 918 -1.20 -29.09 18.46
N PRO A 919 -0.46 -30.21 18.60
CA PRO A 919 0.26 -30.58 19.83
C PRO A 919 1.35 -29.59 20.28
N TYR A 920 1.73 -28.62 19.43
CA TYR A 920 2.77 -27.63 19.73
C TYR A 920 2.22 -26.32 20.31
N ASP A 921 0.89 -26.20 20.44
CA ASP A 921 0.21 -25.01 20.96
C ASP A 921 0.70 -23.73 20.25
N MET A 922 0.61 -23.75 18.92
CA MET A 922 1.11 -22.69 18.05
C MET A 922 -0.03 -21.78 17.60
N ASN A 923 0.12 -20.48 17.82
CA ASN A 923 -0.82 -19.49 17.34
C ASN A 923 -0.51 -19.06 15.88
N PRO A 924 -1.43 -18.33 15.20
CA PRO A 924 -1.21 -17.94 13.81
C PRO A 924 -0.01 -17.01 13.56
N PHE A 925 0.39 -16.19 14.53
CA PHE A 925 1.56 -15.30 14.40
C PHE A 925 2.85 -16.12 14.34
N GLU A 926 2.98 -17.10 15.23
CA GLU A 926 4.12 -18.05 15.25
C GLU A 926 4.19 -18.90 13.98
N ALA A 927 3.03 -19.31 13.45
CA ALA A 927 2.92 -20.07 12.20
C ALA A 927 3.32 -19.27 10.94
N GLY A 928 3.46 -17.94 11.06
CA GLY A 928 3.74 -17.03 9.95
C GLY A 928 2.50 -16.61 9.16
N PHE A 929 1.31 -16.75 9.74
CA PHE A 929 0.01 -16.44 9.13
C PHE A 929 -0.76 -15.33 9.88
N GLY A 930 -0.10 -14.65 10.82
CA GLY A 930 -0.69 -13.51 11.55
C GLY A 930 -1.23 -12.39 10.66
N SER A 931 -0.79 -12.32 9.39
CA SER A 931 -1.35 -11.40 8.39
C SER A 931 -2.85 -11.59 8.12
N TYR A 932 -3.41 -12.74 8.45
CA TYR A 932 -4.84 -13.05 8.31
C TYR A 932 -5.66 -12.71 9.57
N ILE A 933 -5.02 -12.17 10.60
CA ILE A 933 -5.67 -11.63 11.79
C ILE A 933 -5.69 -10.10 11.68
N LYS A 934 -6.88 -9.51 11.57
CA LYS A 934 -7.03 -8.06 11.41
C LYS A 934 -7.30 -7.41 12.74
N LEU A 935 -6.23 -7.17 13.49
CA LEU A 935 -6.25 -6.52 14.82
C LEU A 935 -6.95 -5.14 14.82
N HIS A 936 -7.05 -4.48 13.65
CA HIS A 936 -7.76 -3.21 13.53
C HIS A 936 -9.28 -3.34 13.56
N LYS A 937 -9.85 -4.54 13.41
CA LYS A 937 -11.30 -4.72 13.53
C LYS A 937 -11.74 -4.31 14.94
N PRO A 938 -12.90 -3.66 15.08
CA PRO A 938 -13.43 -3.28 16.40
C PRO A 938 -13.69 -4.46 17.32
N PHE A 939 -14.12 -5.58 16.75
CA PHE A 939 -14.35 -6.81 17.46
C PHE A 939 -14.21 -8.02 16.52
N PHE A 940 -13.71 -9.12 17.06
CA PHE A 940 -13.97 -10.50 16.65
C PHE A 940 -13.72 -11.41 17.86
N ALA A 941 -14.29 -12.61 17.86
CA ALA A 941 -14.08 -13.58 18.95
C ALA A 941 -12.57 -13.84 19.17
N GLY A 942 -12.11 -13.73 20.42
CA GLY A 942 -10.70 -13.99 20.77
C GLY A 942 -9.70 -12.90 20.37
N ARG A 943 -10.18 -11.72 19.94
CA ARG A 943 -9.32 -10.62 19.47
C ARG A 943 -8.29 -10.15 20.49
N ASP A 944 -8.69 -9.99 21.75
CA ASP A 944 -7.80 -9.41 22.75
C ASP A 944 -6.67 -10.38 23.12
N ALA A 945 -6.94 -11.69 23.11
CA ALA A 945 -5.91 -12.73 23.18
C ALA A 945 -4.96 -12.67 21.97
N CYS A 946 -5.47 -12.45 20.75
CA CYS A 946 -4.62 -12.26 19.57
C CYS A 946 -3.70 -11.02 19.67
N ILE A 947 -4.17 -9.93 20.30
CA ILE A 947 -3.32 -8.74 20.56
C ILE A 947 -2.21 -9.12 21.54
N HIS A 948 -2.55 -9.81 22.62
CA HIS A 948 -1.58 -10.30 23.59
C HIS A 948 -0.52 -11.19 22.92
N ASP A 949 -0.93 -12.13 22.09
CA ASP A 949 -0.04 -13.03 21.36
C ASP A 949 0.88 -12.31 20.37
N TYR A 950 0.35 -11.31 19.67
CA TYR A 950 1.13 -10.49 18.75
C TYR A 950 2.21 -9.68 19.49
N VAL A 951 1.85 -9.08 20.62
CA VAL A 951 2.77 -8.24 21.41
C VAL A 951 3.83 -9.09 22.14
N ASN A 952 3.46 -10.28 22.61
CA ASN A 952 4.32 -11.16 23.41
C ASN A 952 4.91 -12.34 22.62
N GLN A 953 5.02 -12.21 21.29
CA GLN A 953 5.52 -13.30 20.45
C GLN A 953 7.01 -13.60 20.75
N GLU A 954 7.34 -14.85 21.08
CA GLU A 954 8.73 -15.28 21.33
C GLU A 954 9.22 -16.38 20.38
N ARG A 955 8.30 -17.11 19.74
CA ARG A 955 8.61 -18.24 18.84
C ARG A 955 8.23 -17.94 17.40
N SER A 956 8.83 -18.67 16.46
CA SER A 956 8.45 -18.63 15.05
C SER A 956 8.72 -19.97 14.36
N LEU A 957 7.86 -20.30 13.40
CA LEU A 957 8.02 -21.46 12.54
C LEU A 957 9.00 -21.12 11.40
N VAL A 958 10.06 -21.91 11.24
CA VAL A 958 11.05 -21.76 10.15
C VAL A 958 10.99 -22.94 9.20
N ARG A 959 11.35 -22.70 7.93
CA ARG A 959 11.59 -23.77 6.94
C ARG A 959 13.08 -24.07 6.87
N PHE A 960 13.45 -25.34 6.74
CA PHE A 960 14.86 -25.75 6.59
C PHE A 960 15.02 -26.81 5.50
N ARG A 961 16.26 -26.95 5.01
CA ARG A 961 16.70 -28.08 4.19
C ARG A 961 17.82 -28.86 4.84
N VAL A 962 17.92 -30.13 4.45
CA VAL A 962 19.06 -31.02 4.72
C VAL A 962 19.52 -31.62 3.41
N ASP A 963 20.83 -31.54 3.18
CA ASP A 963 21.47 -32.00 1.95
C ASP A 963 21.56 -33.53 1.86
N ALA A 964 21.82 -34.01 0.64
CA ALA A 964 21.85 -35.42 0.29
C ALA A 964 22.88 -36.24 1.10
N GLY A 965 22.55 -37.51 1.34
CA GLY A 965 23.40 -38.45 2.09
C GLY A 965 23.27 -38.37 3.62
N SER A 966 22.50 -37.40 4.13
CA SER A 966 22.18 -37.28 5.55
C SER A 966 21.17 -38.32 6.04
N ARG A 967 21.19 -38.63 7.35
CA ARG A 967 20.15 -39.47 7.97
C ARG A 967 18.78 -38.79 7.85
N ARG A 968 17.71 -39.60 7.82
CA ARG A 968 16.34 -39.09 7.83
C ARG A 968 16.08 -38.32 9.13
N VAL A 969 15.64 -37.08 9.01
CA VAL A 969 15.20 -36.26 10.14
C VAL A 969 13.83 -36.76 10.59
N GLN A 970 13.65 -36.87 11.91
CA GLN A 970 12.37 -37.25 12.52
C GLN A 970 11.68 -36.00 13.05
N ASN A 971 10.35 -36.04 13.15
CA ASN A 971 9.61 -35.08 13.96
C ASN A 971 10.12 -35.16 15.42
N GLU A 972 10.01 -34.06 16.16
CA GLU A 972 10.58 -33.88 17.50
C GLU A 972 12.12 -33.85 17.55
N ALA A 973 12.82 -33.87 16.41
CA ALA A 973 14.26 -33.67 16.41
C ALA A 973 14.59 -32.27 16.97
N ALA A 974 15.51 -32.20 17.93
CA ALA A 974 15.94 -30.92 18.49
C ALA A 974 16.69 -30.11 17.43
N VAL A 975 16.41 -28.81 17.36
CA VAL A 975 17.11 -27.85 16.51
C VAL A 975 18.16 -27.14 17.35
N LEU A 976 19.41 -27.18 16.92
CA LEU A 976 20.53 -26.58 17.60
C LEU A 976 21.17 -25.46 16.78
N ASP A 977 21.58 -24.39 17.45
CA ASP A 977 22.40 -23.34 16.86
C ASP A 977 23.87 -23.81 16.65
N ARG A 978 24.72 -22.90 16.14
CA ARG A 978 26.14 -23.19 15.92
C ARG A 978 26.94 -23.51 17.20
N ASN A 979 26.41 -23.15 18.37
CA ASN A 979 27.04 -23.39 19.67
C ASN A 979 26.55 -24.70 20.31
N GLY A 980 25.59 -25.40 19.69
CA GLY A 980 24.95 -26.58 20.27
C GLY A 980 23.84 -26.23 21.28
N THR A 981 23.33 -24.99 21.27
CA THR A 981 22.18 -24.59 22.08
C THR A 981 20.90 -25.07 21.41
N VAL A 982 20.02 -25.76 22.14
CA VAL A 982 18.69 -26.11 21.64
C VAL A 982 17.87 -24.84 21.51
N ILE A 983 17.43 -24.54 20.29
CA ILE A 983 16.64 -23.36 19.95
C ILE A 983 15.23 -23.72 19.45
N GLY A 984 14.87 -25.01 19.40
CA GLY A 984 13.58 -25.45 18.89
C GLY A 984 13.48 -26.94 18.60
N HIS A 985 12.43 -27.36 17.92
CA HIS A 985 12.19 -28.74 17.49
C HIS A 985 11.55 -28.80 16.09
N VAL A 986 11.79 -29.90 15.37
CA VAL A 986 11.22 -30.18 14.05
C VAL A 986 9.77 -30.61 14.18
N THR A 987 8.85 -29.91 13.51
CA THR A 987 7.41 -30.24 13.52
C THR A 987 7.03 -31.20 12.40
N SER A 988 7.64 -31.02 11.22
CA SER A 988 7.42 -31.85 10.03
C SER A 988 8.69 -31.94 9.20
N CYS A 989 8.96 -33.11 8.61
CA CYS A 989 10.02 -33.26 7.61
C CYS A 989 9.69 -34.32 6.57
N VAL A 990 9.89 -33.97 5.30
CA VAL A 990 9.61 -34.81 4.14
C VAL A 990 10.85 -35.01 3.27
N SER A 991 10.92 -36.17 2.62
CA SER A 991 11.98 -36.51 1.68
C SER A 991 11.52 -36.23 0.24
N LEU A 992 12.30 -35.45 -0.50
CA LEU A 992 12.04 -35.08 -1.89
C LEU A 992 13.01 -35.81 -2.84
N GLY A 993 13.27 -37.09 -2.56
CA GLY A 993 14.34 -37.86 -3.19
C GLY A 993 15.62 -37.76 -2.37
N GLU A 994 16.66 -37.14 -2.92
CA GLU A 994 17.96 -37.03 -2.23
C GLU A 994 17.99 -35.95 -1.15
N LEU A 995 17.12 -34.94 -1.25
CA LEU A 995 17.03 -33.84 -0.29
C LEU A 995 15.90 -34.06 0.71
N GLN A 996 16.02 -33.45 1.89
CA GLN A 996 14.93 -33.35 2.86
C GLN A 996 14.60 -31.88 3.13
N VAL A 997 13.32 -31.58 3.27
CA VAL A 997 12.81 -30.25 3.62
C VAL A 997 11.86 -30.40 4.80
N GLY A 998 11.89 -29.46 5.74
CA GLY A 998 11.04 -29.52 6.92
C GLY A 998 10.70 -28.16 7.49
N LEU A 999 9.84 -28.22 8.51
CA LEU A 999 9.42 -27.10 9.33
C LEU A 999 9.87 -27.34 10.77
N ALA A 1000 10.28 -26.27 11.45
CA ALA A 1000 10.69 -26.33 12.84
C ALA A 1000 10.23 -25.10 13.61
N LEU A 1001 9.70 -25.31 14.81
CA LEU A 1001 9.33 -24.22 15.72
C LEU A 1001 10.56 -23.84 16.55
N VAL A 1002 10.98 -22.57 16.47
CA VAL A 1002 12.17 -22.07 17.15
C VAL A 1002 11.86 -20.88 18.06
N SER A 1003 12.55 -20.78 19.20
CA SER A 1003 12.41 -19.70 20.20
C SER A 1003 13.17 -18.43 19.84
N LYS A 1004 13.50 -18.24 18.55
CA LYS A 1004 14.22 -17.06 18.05
C LYS A 1004 13.46 -16.50 16.87
N LEU A 1005 12.89 -15.31 17.05
CA LEU A 1005 12.19 -14.60 15.99
C LEU A 1005 13.12 -14.31 14.81
N ASN A 1006 12.59 -14.42 13.60
CA ASN A 1006 13.23 -13.98 12.37
C ASN A 1006 14.63 -14.57 12.15
N LEU A 1007 14.80 -15.88 12.39
CA LEU A 1007 16.04 -16.56 12.06
C LEU A 1007 16.35 -16.38 10.56
N PRO A 1008 17.46 -15.73 10.17
CA PRO A 1008 17.71 -15.42 8.76
C PRO A 1008 17.82 -16.67 7.90
N ALA A 1009 17.41 -16.56 6.63
CA ALA A 1009 17.75 -17.57 5.62
C ALA A 1009 19.28 -17.77 5.56
N ASP A 1010 19.70 -18.96 5.16
CA ASP A 1010 21.09 -19.40 5.11
C ASP A 1010 21.77 -19.58 6.48
N THR A 1011 21.02 -19.41 7.58
CA THR A 1011 21.52 -19.76 8.92
C THR A 1011 21.76 -21.27 9.00
N ALA A 1012 22.99 -21.65 9.34
CA ALA A 1012 23.36 -23.04 9.61
C ALA A 1012 22.75 -23.50 10.95
N ILE A 1013 22.09 -24.66 10.93
CA ILE A 1013 21.50 -25.32 12.09
C ILE A 1013 21.95 -26.78 12.14
N HIS A 1014 21.83 -27.40 13.31
CA HIS A 1014 22.04 -28.83 13.48
C HIS A 1014 20.76 -29.48 14.02
N LEU A 1015 20.45 -30.68 13.56
CA LEU A 1015 19.24 -31.42 13.94
C LEU A 1015 19.63 -32.70 14.67
N LEU A 1016 19.05 -32.94 15.84
CA LEU A 1016 19.32 -34.13 16.64
C LEU A 1016 18.06 -34.96 16.81
N ASN A 1017 18.01 -36.09 16.11
CA ASN A 1017 16.88 -37.01 16.22
C ASN A 1017 16.75 -37.57 17.65
N PRO A 1018 15.51 -37.83 18.11
CA PRO A 1018 15.29 -38.49 19.39
C PRO A 1018 15.92 -39.90 19.42
N SER A 1019 16.38 -40.30 20.61
CA SER A 1019 16.99 -41.62 20.86
C SER A 1019 15.93 -42.72 20.72
N ARG A 1020 16.25 -43.83 20.04
CA ARG A 1020 15.32 -44.97 19.91
C ARG A 1020 15.38 -45.86 21.17
N GLY A 1021 14.28 -45.94 21.93
CA GLY A 1021 14.11 -46.84 23.09
C GLY A 1021 14.48 -46.23 24.45
N SER A 1022 14.39 -47.01 25.53
CA SER A 1022 14.67 -46.58 26.93
C SER A 1022 16.15 -46.31 27.25
N GLN A 1023 17.00 -46.16 26.23
CA GLN A 1023 18.41 -45.82 26.42
C GLN A 1023 18.54 -44.32 26.69
N THR A 1024 18.71 -43.96 27.96
CA THR A 1024 19.16 -42.63 28.36
C THR A 1024 20.50 -42.34 27.68
N ALA A 1025 20.61 -41.19 27.03
CA ALA A 1025 21.88 -40.73 26.47
C ALA A 1025 22.90 -40.64 27.61
N LYS A 1026 24.01 -41.38 27.50
CA LYS A 1026 25.13 -41.27 28.45
C LYS A 1026 25.66 -39.83 28.41
N ALA A 1027 25.97 -39.25 29.58
CA ALA A 1027 26.65 -37.97 29.63
C ALA A 1027 27.99 -38.08 28.88
N SER A 1028 28.49 -36.98 28.33
CA SER A 1028 29.71 -36.99 27.51
C SER A 1028 30.92 -37.61 28.23
N GLY A 1029 30.98 -37.48 29.56
CA GLY A 1029 32.01 -38.08 30.41
C GLY A 1029 31.89 -39.59 30.64
N ASP A 1030 30.75 -40.20 30.34
CA ASP A 1030 30.46 -41.63 30.57
C ASP A 1030 30.54 -42.48 29.29
N LEU A 1031 30.94 -41.86 28.17
CA LEU A 1031 31.05 -42.52 26.87
C LEU A 1031 32.28 -43.44 26.82
N GLN A 1032 32.04 -44.69 26.40
CA GLN A 1032 33.05 -45.70 26.16
C GLN A 1032 33.23 -45.95 24.66
N MET A 1033 34.40 -46.45 24.26
CA MET A 1033 34.66 -46.83 22.88
C MET A 1033 33.65 -47.89 22.40
N GLY A 1034 32.89 -47.56 21.34
CA GLY A 1034 31.81 -48.40 20.82
C GLY A 1034 30.39 -47.93 21.19
N ASP A 1035 30.25 -46.95 22.09
CA ASP A 1035 28.96 -46.35 22.39
C ASP A 1035 28.37 -45.62 21.18
N ARG A 1036 27.06 -45.76 20.98
CA ARG A 1036 26.32 -45.07 19.91
C ARG A 1036 25.74 -43.77 20.46
N VAL A 1037 26.21 -42.64 19.96
CA VAL A 1037 25.64 -41.32 20.26
C VAL A 1037 24.75 -40.84 19.11
N PRO A 1038 23.66 -40.10 19.39
CA PRO A 1038 22.91 -39.38 18.37
C PRO A 1038 23.84 -38.45 17.59
N GLN A 1039 23.89 -38.61 16.27
CA GLN A 1039 24.72 -37.79 15.39
C GLN A 1039 23.90 -36.58 14.94
N ALA A 1040 24.45 -35.38 15.13
CA ALA A 1040 23.88 -34.15 14.61
C ALA A 1040 23.85 -34.16 13.08
N ILE A 1041 22.70 -33.79 12.51
CA ILE A 1041 22.46 -33.70 11.07
C ILE A 1041 22.56 -32.23 10.68
N PRO A 1042 23.49 -31.82 9.79
CA PRO A 1042 23.59 -30.44 9.36
C PRO A 1042 22.38 -30.04 8.52
N GLY A 1043 21.86 -28.84 8.76
CA GLY A 1043 20.77 -28.25 8.01
C GLY A 1043 20.97 -26.75 7.77
N THR A 1044 20.15 -26.20 6.88
CA THR A 1044 20.19 -24.78 6.53
C THR A 1044 18.78 -24.22 6.54
N VAL A 1045 18.59 -23.10 7.24
CA VAL A 1045 17.31 -22.38 7.24
C VAL A 1045 17.08 -21.74 5.88
N LEU A 1046 15.85 -21.83 5.39
CA LEU A 1046 15.39 -21.29 4.13
C LEU A 1046 14.47 -20.08 4.37
N SER A 1047 14.12 -19.38 3.29
CA SER A 1047 12.98 -18.46 3.33
C SER A 1047 11.73 -19.18 3.84
N ARG A 1048 10.93 -18.51 4.68
CA ARG A 1048 9.72 -19.10 5.30
C ARG A 1048 8.81 -19.76 4.26
N PHE A 1049 8.53 -19.06 3.16
CA PHE A 1049 7.73 -19.54 2.04
C PHE A 1049 8.57 -19.71 0.79
N MET A 1050 8.14 -20.55 -0.15
CA MET A 1050 8.88 -20.71 -1.41
C MET A 1050 8.90 -19.37 -2.16
N PRO A 1051 10.05 -18.94 -2.71
CA PRO A 1051 10.11 -17.74 -3.53
C PRO A 1051 9.15 -17.89 -4.70
N ARG A 1052 8.27 -16.90 -4.90
CA ARG A 1052 7.43 -16.84 -6.09
C ARG A 1052 8.22 -16.22 -7.23
N ALA A 1053 7.93 -16.60 -8.47
CA ALA A 1053 8.38 -15.81 -9.61
C ALA A 1053 7.86 -14.37 -9.40
N VAL A 1054 8.77 -13.39 -9.35
CA VAL A 1054 8.41 -11.99 -9.12
C VAL A 1054 7.62 -11.53 -10.34
N GLN A 1055 6.29 -11.57 -10.27
CA GLN A 1055 5.48 -10.72 -11.13
C GLN A 1055 5.72 -9.28 -10.68
N PRO A 1056 6.08 -8.37 -11.59
CA PRO A 1056 6.17 -6.96 -11.25
C PRO A 1056 4.75 -6.44 -11.01
N GLN A 1057 4.24 -6.62 -9.79
CA GLN A 1057 3.06 -5.90 -9.36
C GLN A 1057 3.47 -4.45 -9.12
N GLY A 1058 2.87 -3.55 -9.90
CA GLY A 1058 2.86 -2.12 -9.60
C GLY A 1058 2.33 -1.94 -8.18
N GLY A 1059 3.01 -1.08 -7.42
CA GLY A 1059 2.73 -0.91 -6.01
C GLY A 1059 1.30 -0.51 -5.74
N GLU A 1060 0.62 -1.32 -4.95
CA GLU A 1060 -0.35 -0.88 -3.95
C GLU A 1060 -0.07 -1.73 -2.71
N GLU A 1061 0.67 -1.14 -1.76
CA GLU A 1061 0.82 -1.61 -0.37
C GLU A 1061 -0.48 -1.44 0.42
#